data_AF-A0A1C6RUT6-F1
#
_entry.id   AF-A0A1C6RUT6-F1
#
_cell.length_a   1.000
_cell.length_b   1.000
_cell.length_c   1.000
_cell.angle_alpha   90.00
_cell.angle_beta   90.00
_cell.angle_gamma   90.00
#
_symmetry.space_group_name_H-M   'P 1'
#
loop_
_entity.id
_entity.type
_entity.pdbx_description
1 polymer ?
#
loop_
_entity_poly.entity_id
_entity_poly.type
_entity_poly.pdbx_seq_one_letter_code
_entity_poly.pdbx_strand_id
1 'polypeptide(L)'
;MRFQILGPLRVGGGEATVSAGRDRTVLAVLLLRANRVVAVEELVDAVWEERPPATARAQLQTCVSRLRQRLARLGLPPETIVTDPVGYAARIGPQDLDAEVFARAVDAARTAVDNGRTAEARRHYRTGLALWRGPALAGVTVRSVRGRAQALDEQRLAVLEECVDVELRLGLAAHLVDELTEAVQRHPLRDRLRGQLMLALSAVGRQADALTAYRDGRRLYAEELGIEPGAALQELHQRVLAGDLAVVDPGRAATAPARGLPRAISDFTGRQETIARLVKEIEENRARIQLVDGMAGSGKTTLAVHLATRLADRYPDAQLFIDLHGHSDRAPLTPATASAALLRQLGVPQERIPPDPDDRLALWRTELAGRRALLLLDNAADADQVAPLLPTGRGCLTLITSRRRLVGLDEGRPSSLPVLEPEEAVELLGRVAGEVRVAAEPEAAAEVAHRCGYLPLAIRLAGARLAHRPRWRITDLVERLREASDPLAELAAGQRSVGDAFALSYAQVSVAAQRLLRLLGLHPGGRFDNTVAAALADLPMPEAQDVLDELVDAHLVDEPAPGRYCLHDLVREYARTLLAEPAHAVQRRAAVQRLLDHHLHVAAAIARTVESPGNRRNFVLPDPPRPDLVAVCTPQGLGWLDENRATLTALARLAEDDFPRHCWQLARACWRPYFNGGQLDELIEMHTVGLRAAEALGDEPAVALMLNYLASGYFRLARFPHAVRLMERAAELSRRQGPDGPLANILWNLGSACVAEGNHQRAIDYFNEAARLLQSIDRSAEVTALLNNVAYAYLHWGRHEQALRICRKHLMLSREMADHRELANALGHTGAARRRMGDLVPARRLLRAALRRHHALGNRFNEGEVLNELGVIERESGRPEEAAALHREALIAITEAGDRVGQCASRNLLARSLLELGDMPSALDLFRRVLRDTTKINHRYEQARALDGIARCLRPTEPVAARSHWTRALALFEQLDVPDRLEVRRLLVELG
;
A
#
# COMPACT_ATOMS: atom_id res chain seq x y z
N MET A 1 0.77 64.46 31.89
CA MET A 1 1.81 65.17 31.09
C MET A 1 1.79 66.64 31.46
N ARG A 2 2.93 67.18 31.90
CA ARG A 2 3.04 68.50 32.55
C ARG A 2 3.68 69.56 31.63
N PHE A 3 4.55 69.14 30.72
CA PHE A 3 5.27 69.97 29.76
C PHE A 3 5.06 69.45 28.36
N GLN A 4 4.82 70.37 27.42
CA GLN A 4 4.58 70.01 26.05
C GLN A 4 5.39 70.89 25.08
N ILE A 5 6.37 70.30 24.39
CA ILE A 5 7.32 70.95 23.48
C ILE A 5 7.23 70.47 22.02
N LEU A 6 6.45 69.41 21.75
CA LEU A 6 6.18 68.90 20.40
C LEU A 6 5.11 69.76 19.70
N GLY A 7 5.44 71.03 19.53
CA GLY A 7 4.54 72.13 19.15
C GLY A 7 4.92 73.41 19.91
N PRO A 8 4.07 74.44 19.92
CA PRO A 8 4.29 75.61 20.77
C PRO A 8 4.43 75.20 22.25
N LEU A 9 5.44 75.72 22.97
CA LEU A 9 5.70 75.38 24.38
C LEU A 9 4.48 75.68 25.27
N ARG A 10 3.93 74.64 25.91
CA ARG A 10 2.81 74.70 26.88
C ARG A 10 3.18 73.99 28.18
N VAL A 11 2.58 74.43 29.29
CA VAL A 11 2.77 73.87 30.63
C VAL A 11 1.41 73.67 31.32
N GLY A 12 1.26 72.60 32.10
CA GLY A 12 0.12 72.41 33.02
C GLY A 12 -1.18 71.95 32.36
N GLY A 13 -1.14 71.14 31.30
CA GLY A 13 -2.35 70.53 30.73
C GLY A 13 -3.05 71.31 29.61
N GLY A 14 -2.53 72.46 29.18
CA GLY A 14 -2.88 73.06 27.88
C GLY A 14 -3.23 74.55 27.84
N GLU A 15 -3.52 75.21 28.98
CA GLU A 15 -4.08 76.57 28.97
C GLU A 15 -3.07 77.73 29.08
N ALA A 16 -1.82 77.49 29.51
CA ALA A 16 -0.84 78.57 29.67
C ALA A 16 0.34 78.43 28.70
N THR A 17 0.39 79.26 27.66
CA THR A 17 1.64 79.50 26.91
C THR A 17 2.55 80.37 27.78
N VAL A 18 3.79 79.93 28.01
CA VAL A 18 4.81 80.81 28.58
C VAL A 18 5.02 81.94 27.57
N SER A 19 4.68 83.17 27.98
CA SER A 19 4.69 84.37 27.13
C SER A 19 6.07 84.55 26.47
N ALA A 20 6.08 84.94 25.19
CA ALA A 20 7.29 85.07 24.39
C ALA A 20 8.35 85.94 25.10
N GLY A 21 9.58 85.44 25.22
CA GLY A 21 10.67 86.12 25.93
C GLY A 21 11.74 85.17 26.48
N ARG A 22 12.61 85.70 27.34
CA ARG A 22 13.77 84.98 27.91
C ARG A 22 13.35 83.75 28.73
N ASP A 23 12.29 83.86 29.51
CA ASP A 23 11.74 82.77 30.34
C ASP A 23 11.32 81.56 29.52
N ARG A 24 10.74 81.79 28.33
CA ARG A 24 10.35 80.73 27.39
C ARG A 24 11.56 79.98 26.84
N THR A 25 12.64 80.71 26.56
CA THR A 25 13.89 80.18 26.01
C THR A 25 14.63 79.35 27.06
N VAL A 26 14.77 79.87 28.29
CA VAL A 26 15.41 79.15 29.40
C VAL A 26 14.67 77.84 29.67
N LEU A 27 13.33 77.88 29.76
CA LEU A 27 12.55 76.67 29.98
C LEU A 27 12.67 75.68 28.81
N ALA A 28 12.66 76.16 27.56
CA ALA A 28 12.85 75.29 26.39
C ALA A 28 14.20 74.57 26.40
N VAL A 29 15.29 75.28 26.74
CA VAL A 29 16.64 74.69 26.83
C VAL A 29 16.72 73.64 27.93
N LEU A 30 16.16 73.94 29.11
CA LEU A 30 16.11 73.01 30.24
C LEU A 30 15.28 71.76 29.92
N LEU A 31 14.16 71.89 29.18
CA LEU A 31 13.33 70.75 28.79
C LEU A 31 13.97 69.91 27.68
N LEU A 32 14.68 70.53 26.72
CA LEU A 32 15.48 69.81 25.72
C LEU A 32 16.66 69.04 26.35
N ARG A 33 17.01 69.37 27.59
CA ARG A 33 18.00 68.68 28.43
C ARG A 33 17.37 68.21 29.74
N ALA A 34 16.11 67.76 29.68
CA ALA A 34 15.39 67.29 30.86
C ALA A 34 16.23 66.30 31.68
N ASN A 35 16.13 66.42 33.00
CA ASN A 35 16.86 65.63 33.98
C ASN A 35 18.40 65.71 33.93
N ARG A 36 18.97 66.62 33.11
CA ARG A 36 20.40 66.95 33.11
C ARG A 36 20.61 68.39 33.57
N VAL A 37 21.73 68.62 34.27
CA VAL A 37 22.14 69.98 34.65
C VAL A 37 22.64 70.69 33.42
N VAL A 38 22.06 71.85 33.12
CA VAL A 38 22.54 72.78 32.09
C VAL A 38 23.32 73.87 32.81
N ALA A 39 24.58 74.06 32.40
CA ALA A 39 25.47 75.04 33.01
C ALA A 39 24.88 76.46 32.91
N VAL A 40 25.19 77.32 33.88
CA VAL A 40 24.75 78.73 33.88
C VAL A 40 25.19 79.42 32.58
N GLU A 41 26.41 79.16 32.14
CA GLU A 41 27.01 79.72 30.93
C GLU A 41 26.26 79.27 29.68
N GLU A 42 25.91 77.98 29.55
CA GLU A 42 25.12 77.48 28.41
C GLU A 42 23.72 78.10 28.37
N LEU A 43 23.09 78.33 29.52
CA LEU A 43 21.79 79.02 29.58
C LEU A 43 21.90 80.52 29.25
N VAL A 44 23.01 81.17 29.63
CA VAL A 44 23.29 82.55 29.24
C VAL A 44 23.49 82.64 27.74
N ASP A 45 24.35 81.79 27.17
CA ASP A 45 24.61 81.74 25.73
C ASP A 45 23.32 81.39 24.96
N ALA A 46 22.47 80.52 25.50
CA ALA A 46 21.22 80.17 24.85
C ALA A 46 20.16 81.27 24.89
N VAL A 47 20.27 82.30 25.75
CA VAL A 47 19.28 83.40 25.83
C VAL A 47 19.78 84.66 25.14
N TRP A 48 21.07 84.95 25.23
CA TRP A 48 21.69 86.17 24.72
C TRP A 48 22.61 85.96 23.51
N GLU A 49 22.83 84.70 23.12
CA GLU A 49 23.77 84.30 22.04
C GLU A 49 25.12 85.00 22.24
N GLU A 50 25.63 85.71 21.24
CA GLU A 50 26.98 86.30 21.25
C GLU A 50 27.08 87.61 22.08
N ARG A 51 26.01 88.06 22.76
CA ARG A 51 25.98 89.37 23.46
C ARG A 51 25.37 89.32 24.88
N PRO A 52 25.94 88.55 25.83
CA PRO A 52 25.44 88.53 27.20
C PRO A 52 25.75 89.82 27.98
N PRO A 53 24.77 90.46 28.65
CA PRO A 53 25.03 91.62 29.51
C PRO A 53 25.82 91.21 30.77
N ALA A 54 26.58 92.12 31.38
CA ALA A 54 27.33 91.83 32.61
C ALA A 54 26.45 91.26 33.75
N THR A 55 25.16 91.59 33.75
CA THR A 55 24.15 91.09 34.71
C THR A 55 23.47 89.78 34.29
N ALA A 56 23.95 89.07 33.25
CA ALA A 56 23.27 87.90 32.68
C ALA A 56 22.99 86.79 33.71
N ARG A 57 23.95 86.48 34.59
CA ARG A 57 23.77 85.49 35.66
C ARG A 57 22.64 85.87 36.64
N ALA A 58 22.58 87.14 37.06
CA ALA A 58 21.55 87.65 37.96
C ALA A 58 20.16 87.70 37.28
N GLN A 59 20.12 88.06 35.99
CA GLN A 59 18.88 88.03 35.20
C GLN A 59 18.39 86.59 34.97
N LEU A 60 19.29 85.63 34.79
CA LEU A 60 18.96 84.20 34.70
C LEU A 60 18.39 83.67 36.02
N GLN A 61 18.99 84.02 37.17
CA GLN A 61 18.45 83.69 38.50
C GLN A 61 17.03 84.24 38.68
N THR A 62 16.79 85.49 38.27
CA THR A 62 15.45 86.11 38.30
C THR A 62 14.46 85.36 37.39
N CYS A 63 14.88 85.00 36.18
CA CYS A 63 14.11 84.20 35.25
C CYS A 63 13.72 82.83 35.83
N VAL A 64 14.67 82.10 36.42
CA VAL A 64 14.41 80.80 37.06
C VAL A 64 13.46 80.95 38.26
N SER A 65 13.63 82.00 39.07
CA SER A 65 12.72 82.29 40.19
C SER A 65 11.29 82.53 39.70
N ARG A 66 11.10 83.33 38.64
CA ARG A 66 9.78 83.55 38.02
C ARG A 66 9.19 82.27 37.43
N LEU A 67 10.00 81.45 36.77
CA LEU A 67 9.58 80.15 36.25
C LEU A 67 9.08 79.26 37.39
N ARG A 68 9.84 79.10 38.48
CA ARG A 68 9.43 78.31 39.65
C ARG A 68 8.10 78.79 40.23
N GLN A 69 7.92 80.10 40.42
CA GLN A 69 6.67 80.67 40.91
C GLN A 69 5.49 80.38 39.96
N ARG A 70 5.71 80.48 38.63
CA ARG A 70 4.67 80.20 37.63
C ARG A 70 4.32 78.72 37.57
N LEU A 71 5.30 77.83 37.67
CA LEU A 71 5.07 76.38 37.73
C LEU A 71 4.30 76.00 38.99
N ALA A 72 4.64 76.58 40.15
CA ALA A 72 3.92 76.37 41.40
C ALA A 72 2.44 76.79 41.31
N ARG A 73 2.13 77.94 40.66
CA ARG A 73 0.74 78.36 40.40
C ARG A 73 -0.04 77.41 39.49
N LEU A 74 0.65 76.67 38.62
CA LEU A 74 0.06 75.64 37.76
C LEU A 74 -0.04 74.27 38.47
N GLY A 75 0.19 74.23 39.79
CA GLY A 75 0.10 73.00 40.58
C GLY A 75 1.32 72.08 40.47
N LEU A 76 2.46 72.58 39.97
CA LEU A 76 3.69 71.81 39.86
C LEU A 76 4.58 71.98 41.11
N PRO A 77 5.26 70.92 41.57
CA PRO A 77 6.12 70.99 42.74
C PRO A 77 7.27 72.00 42.54
N PRO A 78 7.62 72.81 43.55
CA PRO A 78 8.65 73.84 43.43
C PRO A 78 10.04 73.28 43.06
N GLU A 79 10.28 71.99 43.32
CA GLU A 79 11.49 71.25 42.95
C GLU A 79 11.56 70.89 41.45
N THR A 80 10.57 71.28 40.63
CA THR A 80 10.58 70.97 39.19
C THR A 80 11.77 71.58 38.45
N ILE A 81 12.25 72.74 38.89
CA ILE A 81 13.54 73.28 38.45
C ILE A 81 14.46 73.29 39.67
N VAL A 82 15.50 72.47 39.67
CA VAL A 82 16.48 72.36 40.76
C VAL A 82 17.70 73.21 40.43
N THR A 83 18.20 73.92 41.44
CA THR A 83 19.49 74.60 41.36
C THR A 83 20.56 73.60 41.74
N ASP A 84 21.55 73.44 40.87
CA ASP A 84 22.77 72.68 41.09
C ASP A 84 23.95 73.67 41.18
N PRO A 85 25.06 73.36 41.88
CA PRO A 85 26.22 74.26 41.93
C PRO A 85 26.72 74.73 40.56
N VAL A 86 26.55 73.90 39.52
CA VAL A 86 27.05 74.19 38.16
C VAL A 86 25.96 74.83 37.28
N GLY A 87 24.68 74.80 37.68
CA GLY A 87 23.61 75.39 36.88
C GLY A 87 22.20 74.99 37.30
N TYR A 88 21.34 74.74 36.32
CA TYR A 88 19.93 74.42 36.56
C TYR A 88 19.51 73.16 35.82
N ALA A 89 18.62 72.38 36.42
CA ALA A 89 18.03 71.19 35.79
C ALA A 89 16.51 71.22 35.94
N ALA A 90 15.78 70.88 34.88
CA ALA A 90 14.38 70.52 34.99
C ALA A 90 14.28 69.06 35.45
N ARG A 91 13.87 68.81 36.68
CA ARG A 91 13.63 67.48 37.23
C ARG A 91 12.17 67.12 37.01
N ILE A 92 11.95 66.22 36.06
CA ILE A 92 10.61 65.85 35.62
C ILE A 92 10.51 64.33 35.51
N GLY A 93 9.33 63.79 35.81
CA GLY A 93 9.08 62.37 35.65
C GLY A 93 9.08 61.98 34.16
N PRO A 94 9.29 60.70 33.85
CA PRO A 94 9.39 60.25 32.46
C PRO A 94 8.11 60.55 31.65
N GLN A 95 6.93 60.60 32.28
CA GLN A 95 5.64 60.91 31.65
C GLN A 95 5.28 62.42 31.64
N ASP A 96 6.17 63.26 32.15
CA ASP A 96 5.87 64.67 32.34
C ASP A 96 6.18 65.52 31.09
N LEU A 97 7.08 65.09 30.20
CA LEU A 97 7.42 65.77 28.95
C LEU A 97 6.97 65.00 27.71
N ASP A 98 6.20 65.64 26.83
CA ASP A 98 5.71 65.00 25.59
C ASP A 98 6.82 64.42 24.71
N ALA A 99 8.00 65.06 24.61
CA ALA A 99 9.15 64.52 23.87
C ALA A 99 9.70 63.21 24.43
N GLU A 100 9.75 63.02 25.76
CA GLU A 100 10.18 61.75 26.38
C GLU A 100 9.10 60.66 26.26
N VAL A 101 7.81 61.05 26.29
CA VAL A 101 6.71 60.12 26.02
C VAL A 101 6.73 59.67 24.57
N PHE A 102 6.96 60.60 23.64
CA PHE A 102 7.13 60.31 22.21
C PHE A 102 8.29 59.34 21.96
N ALA A 103 9.48 59.64 22.49
CA ALA A 103 10.65 58.77 22.33
C ALA A 103 10.38 57.34 22.84
N ARG A 104 9.77 57.21 24.03
CA ARG A 104 9.42 55.88 24.58
C ARG A 104 8.34 55.16 23.77
N ALA A 105 7.36 55.88 23.23
CA ALA A 105 6.37 55.29 22.34
C ALA A 105 7.02 54.78 21.04
N VAL A 106 7.99 55.51 20.49
CA VAL A 106 8.76 55.10 19.30
C VAL A 106 9.63 53.88 19.60
N ASP A 107 10.35 53.85 20.73
CA ASP A 107 11.18 52.71 21.11
C ASP A 107 10.33 51.45 21.36
N ALA A 108 9.17 51.60 22.00
CA ALA A 108 8.21 50.51 22.17
C ALA A 108 7.65 50.03 20.83
N ALA A 109 7.39 50.95 19.89
CA ALA A 109 6.92 50.61 18.55
C ALA A 109 8.00 49.86 17.76
N ARG A 110 9.25 50.32 17.77
CA ARG A 110 10.38 49.64 17.11
C ARG A 110 10.64 48.26 17.70
N THR A 111 10.61 48.14 19.02
CA THR A 111 10.70 46.84 19.71
C THR A 111 9.56 45.91 19.30
N ALA A 112 8.34 46.43 19.14
CA ALA A 112 7.21 45.65 18.66
C ALA A 112 7.37 45.24 17.19
N VAL A 113 7.97 46.08 16.33
CA VAL A 113 8.34 45.71 14.94
C VAL A 113 9.36 44.58 14.93
N ASP A 114 10.44 44.69 15.71
CA ASP A 114 11.49 43.66 15.77
C ASP A 114 10.96 42.30 16.26
N ASN A 115 9.94 42.33 17.12
CA ASN A 115 9.25 41.14 17.62
C ASN A 115 8.07 40.69 16.74
N GLY A 116 7.84 41.30 15.57
CA GLY A 116 6.78 40.93 14.63
C GLY A 116 5.35 41.28 15.07
N ARG A 117 5.17 42.10 16.11
CA ARG A 117 3.85 42.51 16.63
C ARG A 117 3.37 43.80 15.96
N THR A 118 3.13 43.72 14.65
CA THR A 118 2.88 44.86 13.77
C THR A 118 1.69 45.73 14.19
N ALA A 119 0.59 45.14 14.68
CA ALA A 119 -0.58 45.89 15.15
C ALA A 119 -0.31 46.68 16.45
N GLU A 120 0.50 46.12 17.35
CA GLU A 120 0.93 46.81 18.58
C GLU A 120 1.91 47.93 18.25
N ALA A 121 2.86 47.70 17.33
CA ALA A 121 3.77 48.71 16.82
C ALA A 121 3.01 49.92 16.25
N ARG A 122 2.01 49.68 15.40
CA ARG A 122 1.14 50.73 14.85
C ARG A 122 0.51 51.58 15.95
N ARG A 123 -0.08 50.95 16.96
CA ARG A 123 -0.73 51.66 18.08
C ARG A 123 0.26 52.57 18.80
N HIS A 124 1.47 52.10 19.06
CA HIS A 124 2.50 52.90 19.72
C HIS A 124 2.98 54.06 18.85
N TYR A 125 3.25 53.85 17.56
CA TYR A 125 3.62 54.93 16.65
C TYR A 125 2.54 56.01 16.54
N ARG A 126 1.27 55.61 16.30
CA ARG A 126 0.15 56.57 16.19
C ARG A 126 -0.10 57.33 17.50
N THR A 127 0.05 56.67 18.64
CA THR A 127 -0.06 57.33 19.96
C THR A 127 1.04 58.38 20.15
N GLY A 128 2.28 58.08 19.74
CA GLY A 128 3.39 59.02 19.78
C GLY A 128 3.19 60.21 18.85
N LEU A 129 2.84 59.95 17.59
CA LEU A 129 2.61 60.99 16.58
C LEU A 129 1.47 61.95 16.97
N ALA A 130 0.42 61.45 17.64
CA ALA A 130 -0.69 62.28 18.13
C ALA A 130 -0.30 63.31 19.21
N LEU A 131 0.89 63.21 19.81
CA LEU A 131 1.39 64.22 20.76
C LEU A 131 1.80 65.54 20.08
N TRP A 132 2.06 65.49 18.77
CA TRP A 132 2.54 66.61 18.00
C TRP A 132 1.41 67.58 17.63
N ARG A 133 1.63 68.87 17.88
CA ARG A 133 0.66 69.96 17.63
C ARG A 133 1.13 70.97 16.59
N GLY A 134 2.16 70.63 15.82
CA GLY A 134 2.88 71.51 14.90
C GLY A 134 4.40 71.40 15.09
N PRO A 135 5.19 72.30 14.48
CA PRO A 135 6.65 72.30 14.61
C PRO A 135 7.11 72.41 16.07
N ALA A 136 8.12 71.62 16.45
CA ALA A 136 8.65 71.61 17.80
C ALA A 136 9.05 73.02 18.25
N LEU A 137 8.63 73.41 19.46
CA LEU A 137 8.91 74.71 20.06
C LEU A 137 8.58 75.92 19.17
N ALA A 138 7.56 75.81 18.31
CA ALA A 138 7.11 76.89 17.44
C ALA A 138 6.95 78.22 18.20
N GLY A 139 7.59 79.26 17.70
CA GLY A 139 7.66 80.59 18.32
C GLY A 139 8.89 80.85 19.21
N VAL A 140 9.84 79.90 19.34
CA VAL A 140 11.16 80.12 19.94
C VAL A 140 12.21 80.12 18.83
N THR A 141 12.75 81.29 18.49
CA THR A 141 13.59 81.47 17.30
C THR A 141 15.09 81.40 17.56
N VAL A 142 15.51 81.19 18.81
CA VAL A 142 16.92 81.23 19.24
C VAL A 142 17.72 80.05 18.66
N ARG A 143 18.94 80.31 18.18
CA ARG A 143 19.73 79.36 17.37
C ARG A 143 20.01 78.05 18.10
N SER A 144 20.33 78.11 19.39
CA SER A 144 20.63 76.95 20.25
C SER A 144 19.44 75.98 20.39
N VAL A 145 18.22 76.51 20.33
CA VAL A 145 16.97 75.73 20.39
C VAL A 145 16.57 75.24 19.01
N ARG A 146 16.72 76.07 17.97
CA ARG A 146 16.27 75.77 16.60
C ARG A 146 16.84 74.47 16.05
N GLY A 147 18.14 74.22 16.22
CA GLY A 147 18.76 72.99 15.72
C GLY A 147 18.20 71.73 16.38
N ARG A 148 17.93 71.78 17.69
CA ARG A 148 17.33 70.65 18.43
C ARG A 148 15.84 70.49 18.14
N ALA A 149 15.11 71.60 17.95
CA ALA A 149 13.72 71.58 17.51
C ALA A 149 13.59 70.98 16.10
N GLN A 150 14.46 71.38 15.18
CA GLN A 150 14.52 70.81 13.83
C GLN A 150 14.89 69.32 13.86
N ALA A 151 15.79 68.89 14.74
CA ALA A 151 16.09 67.47 14.93
C ALA A 151 14.88 66.68 15.45
N LEU A 152 14.05 67.28 16.31
CA LEU A 152 12.78 66.66 16.74
C LEU A 152 11.78 66.62 15.57
N ASP A 153 11.63 67.68 14.79
CA ASP A 153 10.74 67.71 13.62
C ASP A 153 11.17 66.68 12.56
N GLU A 154 12.49 66.49 12.39
CA GLU A 154 13.08 65.46 11.54
C GLU A 154 12.77 64.06 12.06
N GLN A 155 12.93 63.84 13.38
CA GLN A 155 12.53 62.59 14.02
C GLN A 155 11.04 62.30 13.85
N ARG A 156 10.18 63.33 13.89
CA ARG A 156 8.74 63.17 13.62
C ARG A 156 8.50 62.62 12.22
N LEU A 157 9.18 63.17 11.21
CA LEU A 157 9.03 62.74 9.82
C LEU A 157 9.55 61.31 9.63
N ALA A 158 10.71 60.97 10.18
CA ALA A 158 11.24 59.61 10.14
C ALA A 158 10.29 58.60 10.82
N VAL A 159 9.70 58.96 11.96
CA VAL A 159 8.72 58.11 12.67
C VAL A 159 7.42 57.98 11.89
N LEU A 160 6.98 59.03 11.18
CA LEU A 160 5.83 58.95 10.29
C LEU A 160 6.10 57.96 9.15
N GLU A 161 7.27 58.05 8.51
CA GLU A 161 7.70 57.10 7.47
C GLU A 161 7.70 55.65 8.00
N GLU A 162 8.27 55.41 9.19
CA GLU A 162 8.27 54.08 9.83
C GLU A 162 6.85 53.59 10.18
N CYS A 163 5.97 54.47 10.66
CA CYS A 163 4.58 54.15 10.95
C CYS A 163 3.82 53.73 9.69
N VAL A 164 4.03 54.45 8.59
CA VAL A 164 3.42 54.16 7.29
C VAL A 164 3.87 52.80 6.76
N ASP A 165 5.15 52.42 6.90
CA ASP A 165 5.62 51.09 6.50
C ASP A 165 4.92 49.97 7.28
N VAL A 166 4.68 50.19 8.58
CA VAL A 166 3.92 49.24 9.42
C VAL A 166 2.47 49.15 8.97
N GLU A 167 1.83 50.28 8.64
CA GLU A 167 0.42 50.31 8.23
C GLU A 167 0.18 49.77 6.82
N LEU A 168 1.12 49.97 5.88
CA LEU A 168 1.11 49.32 4.57
C LEU A 168 1.22 47.79 4.71
N ARG A 169 2.08 47.29 5.60
CA ARG A 169 2.20 45.85 5.91
C ARG A 169 0.95 45.26 6.55
N LEU A 170 0.19 46.05 7.29
CA LEU A 170 -1.12 45.67 7.83
C LEU A 170 -2.26 45.76 6.80
N GLY A 171 -1.97 46.15 5.55
CA GLY A 171 -2.97 46.25 4.49
C GLY A 171 -3.89 47.48 4.61
N LEU A 172 -3.50 48.51 5.36
CA LEU A 172 -4.32 49.70 5.60
C LEU A 172 -4.13 50.81 4.55
N ALA A 173 -3.65 50.46 3.35
CA ALA A 173 -3.27 51.39 2.29
C ALA A 173 -4.34 52.43 1.94
N ALA A 174 -5.62 52.04 1.92
CA ALA A 174 -6.73 52.94 1.60
C ALA A 174 -6.86 54.13 2.55
N HIS A 175 -6.53 53.95 3.83
CA HIS A 175 -6.65 55.00 4.84
C HIS A 175 -5.45 55.96 4.84
N LEU A 176 -4.37 55.63 4.11
CA LEU A 176 -3.12 56.39 4.09
C LEU A 176 -3.00 57.33 2.89
N VAL A 177 -3.80 57.14 1.84
CA VAL A 177 -3.65 57.90 0.58
C VAL A 177 -3.74 59.41 0.81
N ASP A 178 -4.73 59.89 1.56
CA ASP A 178 -4.93 61.32 1.79
C ASP A 178 -3.82 61.91 2.67
N GLU A 179 -3.46 61.22 3.76
CA GLU A 179 -2.38 61.64 4.69
C GLU A 179 -1.02 61.70 3.98
N LEU A 180 -0.72 60.70 3.14
CA LEU A 180 0.51 60.64 2.37
C LEU A 180 0.55 61.68 1.24
N THR A 181 -0.58 61.96 0.59
CA THR A 181 -0.68 63.03 -0.41
C THR A 181 -0.33 64.38 0.21
N GLU A 182 -0.89 64.67 1.39
CA GLU A 182 -0.60 65.90 2.12
C GLU A 182 0.85 65.98 2.62
N ALA A 183 1.41 64.87 3.09
CA ALA A 183 2.81 64.79 3.55
C ALA A 183 3.81 65.02 2.40
N VAL A 184 3.56 64.41 1.22
CA VAL A 184 4.38 64.61 0.02
C VAL A 184 4.28 66.04 -0.48
N GLN A 185 3.12 66.69 -0.42
CA GLN A 185 3.00 68.10 -0.80
C GLN A 185 3.81 69.04 0.11
N ARG A 186 3.82 68.79 1.44
CA ARG A 186 4.61 69.58 2.39
C ARG A 186 6.10 69.33 2.33
N HIS A 187 6.50 68.11 1.96
CA HIS A 187 7.90 67.67 1.92
C HIS A 187 8.21 67.04 0.56
N PRO A 188 8.18 67.83 -0.53
CA PRO A 188 8.10 67.28 -1.88
C PRO A 188 9.41 66.64 -2.37
N LEU A 189 10.53 66.96 -1.70
CA LEU A 189 11.86 66.39 -1.93
C LEU A 189 12.19 65.20 -0.99
N ARG A 190 11.19 64.56 -0.38
CA ARG A 190 11.37 63.27 0.31
C ARG A 190 10.92 62.10 -0.56
N ASP A 191 11.91 61.43 -1.15
CA ASP A 191 11.69 60.25 -1.99
C ASP A 191 10.91 59.14 -1.27
N ARG A 192 11.18 58.92 0.04
CA ARG A 192 10.56 57.84 0.81
C ARG A 192 9.04 58.01 0.96
N LEU A 193 8.57 59.17 1.39
CA LEU A 193 7.13 59.47 1.50
C LEU A 193 6.43 59.37 0.14
N ARG A 194 7.10 59.83 -0.93
CA ARG A 194 6.57 59.73 -2.30
C ARG A 194 6.45 58.27 -2.74
N GLY A 195 7.45 57.44 -2.45
CA GLY A 195 7.38 56.00 -2.71
C GLY A 195 6.28 55.30 -1.91
N GLN A 196 6.08 55.67 -0.64
CA GLN A 196 5.00 55.14 0.18
C GLN A 196 3.61 55.52 -0.36
N LEU A 197 3.44 56.75 -0.87
CA LEU A 197 2.20 57.17 -1.55
C LEU A 197 1.95 56.34 -2.81
N MET A 198 2.99 56.09 -3.61
CA MET A 198 2.88 55.24 -4.80
C MET A 198 2.48 53.80 -4.45
N LEU A 199 3.04 53.23 -3.37
CA LEU A 199 2.67 51.91 -2.87
C LEU A 199 1.22 51.87 -2.38
N ALA A 200 0.79 52.87 -1.61
CA ALA A 200 -0.57 52.97 -1.10
C ALA A 200 -1.59 53.04 -2.25
N LEU A 201 -1.36 53.93 -3.23
CA LEU A 201 -2.20 54.09 -4.42
C LEU A 201 -2.25 52.82 -5.28
N SER A 202 -1.10 52.16 -5.50
CA SER A 202 -1.05 50.90 -6.25
C SER A 202 -1.82 49.78 -5.53
N ALA A 203 -1.69 49.66 -4.20
CA ALA A 203 -2.35 48.61 -3.42
C ALA A 203 -3.88 48.73 -3.42
N VAL A 204 -4.43 49.94 -3.58
CA VAL A 204 -5.88 50.18 -3.72
C VAL A 204 -6.37 50.21 -5.17
N GLY A 205 -5.55 49.76 -6.11
CA GLY A 205 -5.89 49.66 -7.54
C GLY A 205 -5.80 50.97 -8.31
N ARG A 206 -5.28 52.06 -7.72
CA ARG A 206 -5.11 53.37 -8.35
C ARG A 206 -3.72 53.52 -8.98
N GLN A 207 -3.33 52.59 -9.85
CA GLN A 207 -1.99 52.56 -10.47
C GLN A 207 -1.67 53.82 -11.31
N ALA A 208 -2.65 54.36 -12.03
CA ALA A 208 -2.46 55.59 -12.82
C ALA A 208 -2.09 56.79 -11.94
N ASP A 209 -2.68 56.88 -10.75
CA ASP A 209 -2.37 57.95 -9.78
C ASP A 209 -0.99 57.74 -9.15
N ALA A 210 -0.58 56.48 -8.90
CA ALA A 210 0.77 56.16 -8.44
C ALA A 210 1.86 56.57 -9.46
N LEU A 211 1.62 56.29 -10.75
CA LEU A 211 2.55 56.72 -11.81
C LEU A 211 2.59 58.23 -11.98
N THR A 212 1.46 58.92 -11.75
CA THR A 212 1.40 60.39 -11.76
C THR A 212 2.23 60.98 -10.62
N ALA A 213 2.10 60.44 -9.40
CA ALA A 213 2.90 60.89 -8.24
C ALA A 213 4.42 60.76 -8.46
N TYR A 214 4.88 59.76 -9.21
CA TYR A 214 6.27 59.62 -9.63
C TYR A 214 6.69 60.69 -10.63
N ARG A 215 5.91 60.88 -11.71
CA ARG A 215 6.22 61.84 -12.79
C ARG A 215 6.30 63.26 -12.26
N ASP A 216 5.38 63.64 -11.36
CA ASP A 216 5.39 64.94 -10.70
C ASP A 216 6.64 65.12 -9.83
N GLY A 217 7.05 64.08 -9.11
CA GLY A 217 8.28 64.08 -8.32
C GLY A 217 9.52 64.23 -9.20
N ARG A 218 9.65 63.40 -10.24
CA ARG A 218 10.76 63.43 -11.18
C ARG A 218 10.94 64.80 -11.82
N ARG A 219 9.84 65.43 -12.24
CA ARG A 219 9.85 66.78 -12.77
C ARG A 219 10.41 67.78 -11.73
N LEU A 220 9.93 67.72 -10.49
CA LEU A 220 10.40 68.60 -9.43
C LEU A 220 11.89 68.39 -9.07
N TYR A 221 12.37 67.14 -9.00
CA TYR A 221 13.78 66.85 -8.75
C TYR A 221 14.69 67.38 -9.86
N ALA A 222 14.25 67.25 -11.11
CA ALA A 222 14.97 67.79 -12.25
C ALA A 222 14.97 69.34 -12.25
N GLU A 223 13.84 69.97 -11.91
CA GLU A 223 13.70 71.44 -11.89
C GLU A 223 14.44 72.11 -10.72
N GLU A 224 14.30 71.60 -9.48
CA GLU A 224 14.84 72.24 -8.27
C GLU A 224 16.28 71.83 -7.95
N LEU A 225 16.65 70.57 -8.26
CA LEU A 225 17.94 70.00 -7.88
C LEU A 225 18.80 69.57 -9.07
N GLY A 226 18.26 69.54 -10.29
CA GLY A 226 18.99 69.10 -11.50
C GLY A 226 19.36 67.62 -11.52
N ILE A 227 18.71 66.81 -10.67
CA ILE A 227 19.00 65.38 -10.51
C ILE A 227 17.75 64.53 -10.77
N GLU A 228 17.96 63.25 -11.04
CA GLU A 228 16.89 62.26 -11.10
C GLU A 228 16.49 61.80 -9.69
N PRO A 229 15.24 61.33 -9.46
CA PRO A 229 14.83 60.75 -8.19
C PRO A 229 15.71 59.56 -7.78
N GLY A 230 15.82 59.28 -6.48
CA GLY A 230 16.65 58.18 -5.98
C GLY A 230 16.27 56.81 -6.58
N ALA A 231 17.25 55.92 -6.73
CA ALA A 231 17.10 54.63 -7.40
C ALA A 231 15.92 53.79 -6.87
N ALA A 232 15.66 53.80 -5.56
CA ALA A 232 14.54 53.09 -4.95
C ALA A 232 13.17 53.58 -5.45
N LEU A 233 13.03 54.88 -5.74
CA LEU A 233 11.80 55.45 -6.27
C LEU A 233 11.65 55.14 -7.78
N GLN A 234 12.76 55.12 -8.53
CA GLN A 234 12.76 54.72 -9.94
C GLN A 234 12.40 53.24 -10.14
N GLU A 235 12.95 52.35 -9.29
CA GLU A 235 12.64 50.92 -9.30
C GLU A 235 11.17 50.68 -8.94
N LEU A 236 10.65 51.40 -7.94
CA LEU A 236 9.23 51.33 -7.60
C LEU A 236 8.35 51.74 -8.78
N HIS A 237 8.68 52.81 -9.51
CA HIS A 237 7.97 53.21 -10.73
C HIS A 237 7.96 52.10 -11.79
N GLN A 238 9.08 51.40 -12.00
CA GLN A 238 9.16 50.27 -12.92
C GLN A 238 8.27 49.09 -12.47
N ARG A 239 8.24 48.80 -11.16
CA ARG A 239 7.39 47.75 -10.60
C ARG A 239 5.89 48.07 -10.69
N VAL A 240 5.50 49.34 -10.48
CA VAL A 240 4.10 49.78 -10.73
C VAL A 240 3.74 49.59 -12.21
N LEU A 241 4.63 49.96 -13.14
CA LEU A 241 4.41 49.80 -14.59
C LEU A 241 4.27 48.33 -15.00
N ALA A 242 5.01 47.43 -14.37
CA ALA A 242 4.95 45.99 -14.65
C ALA A 242 3.73 45.29 -14.02
N GLY A 243 3.01 45.95 -13.11
CA GLY A 243 1.91 45.34 -12.35
C GLY A 243 2.36 44.44 -11.18
N ASP A 244 3.66 44.46 -10.84
CA ASP A 244 4.33 43.52 -9.91
C ASP A 244 4.32 43.97 -8.44
N LEU A 245 3.32 44.75 -8.03
CA LEU A 245 3.20 45.25 -6.66
C LEU A 245 2.16 44.46 -5.85
N ALA A 246 2.47 43.20 -5.59
CA ALA A 246 2.05 42.58 -4.33
C ALA A 246 3.02 43.08 -3.23
N VAL A 247 2.50 43.71 -2.18
CA VAL A 247 3.29 44.33 -1.09
C VAL A 247 4.17 43.28 -0.41
N VAL A 248 5.50 43.43 -0.47
CA VAL A 248 6.51 42.60 0.20
C VAL A 248 7.20 43.41 1.30
N ASP A 249 7.30 42.84 2.50
CA ASP A 249 7.90 43.38 3.73
C ASP A 249 9.46 43.45 3.64
N PRO A 250 10.11 44.63 3.72
CA PRO A 250 11.56 44.76 3.65
C PRO A 250 12.17 44.79 5.06
N GLY A 251 12.59 43.61 5.53
CA GLY A 251 13.22 43.43 6.84
C GLY A 251 14.03 42.14 6.94
N ARG A 252 14.86 41.81 5.93
CA ARG A 252 16.05 40.97 6.09
C ARG A 252 16.96 41.00 4.84
N ALA A 253 18.10 41.66 4.97
CA ALA A 253 19.33 41.23 4.30
C ALA A 253 19.85 39.98 5.03
N ALA A 254 19.17 38.87 4.80
CA ALA A 254 19.75 37.56 4.66
C ALA A 254 19.36 37.17 3.23
N THR A 255 20.21 36.47 2.46
CA THR A 255 19.71 35.75 1.27
C THR A 255 18.44 35.05 1.70
N ALA A 256 17.27 35.51 1.22
CA ALA A 256 16.01 34.88 1.57
C ALA A 256 16.23 33.41 1.25
N PRO A 257 16.04 32.49 2.21
CA PRO A 257 16.37 31.11 1.97
C PRO A 257 15.60 30.67 0.74
N ALA A 258 16.31 30.14 -0.25
CA ALA A 258 15.71 29.73 -1.50
C ALA A 258 14.70 28.62 -1.16
N ARG A 259 13.40 28.94 -1.12
CA ARG A 259 12.33 28.01 -0.78
C ARG A 259 11.60 27.63 -2.07
N GLY A 260 12.22 26.74 -2.83
CA GLY A 260 11.74 26.25 -4.11
C GLY A 260 10.93 24.96 -4.04
N LEU A 261 10.62 24.45 -2.84
CA LEU A 261 9.86 23.19 -2.71
C LEU A 261 8.43 23.33 -3.27
N PRO A 262 7.95 22.35 -4.07
CA PRO A 262 6.57 22.32 -4.52
C PRO A 262 5.58 22.27 -3.34
N ARG A 263 4.37 22.75 -3.57
CA ARG A 263 3.29 22.67 -2.57
C ARG A 263 2.95 21.20 -2.29
N ALA A 264 3.03 20.78 -1.03
CA ALA A 264 2.53 19.47 -0.60
C ALA A 264 1.01 19.39 -0.86
N ILE A 265 0.56 18.25 -1.39
CA ILE A 265 -0.87 18.01 -1.61
C ILE A 265 -1.61 17.95 -0.27
N SER A 266 -2.81 18.54 -0.22
CA SER A 266 -3.60 18.65 1.02
C SER A 266 -4.27 17.33 1.43
N ASP A 267 -4.43 16.41 0.49
CA ASP A 267 -5.09 15.12 0.67
C ASP A 267 -4.07 13.96 0.69
N PHE A 268 -2.87 14.19 1.23
CA PHE A 268 -1.86 13.14 1.40
C PHE A 268 -2.39 12.04 2.34
N THR A 269 -2.61 10.84 1.80
CA THR A 269 -3.25 9.71 2.48
C THR A 269 -2.26 8.57 2.69
N GLY A 270 -2.38 7.89 3.84
CA GLY A 270 -1.51 6.77 4.20
C GLY A 270 -0.06 7.16 4.46
N ARG A 271 0.80 6.14 4.66
CA ARG A 271 2.27 6.22 4.69
C ARG A 271 2.86 7.05 5.82
N GLN A 272 2.10 7.25 6.90
CA GLN A 272 2.61 7.94 8.09
C GLN A 272 3.75 7.17 8.75
N GLU A 273 3.67 5.83 8.77
CA GLU A 273 4.75 4.98 9.27
C GLU A 273 5.99 5.06 8.38
N THR A 274 5.83 5.05 7.04
CA THR A 274 6.93 5.20 6.10
C THR A 274 7.63 6.55 6.29
N ILE A 275 6.87 7.65 6.44
CA ILE A 275 7.43 8.97 6.72
C ILE A 275 8.15 8.97 8.07
N ALA A 276 7.53 8.46 9.13
CA ALA A 276 8.13 8.41 10.45
C ALA A 276 9.45 7.62 10.45
N ARG A 277 9.49 6.49 9.74
CA ARG A 277 10.69 5.69 9.53
C ARG A 277 11.77 6.48 8.79
N LEU A 278 11.45 7.08 7.63
CA LEU A 278 12.42 7.84 6.84
C LEU A 278 12.96 9.06 7.60
N VAL A 279 12.09 9.78 8.32
CA VAL A 279 12.49 10.89 9.20
C VAL A 279 13.45 10.40 10.27
N LYS A 280 13.12 9.31 10.97
CA LYS A 280 13.98 8.69 11.98
C LYS A 280 15.33 8.26 11.40
N GLU A 281 15.33 7.61 10.23
CA GLU A 281 16.56 7.17 9.55
C GLU A 281 17.45 8.34 9.16
N ILE A 282 16.87 9.43 8.65
CA ILE A 282 17.59 10.66 8.30
C ILE A 282 18.18 11.32 9.57
N GLU A 283 17.42 11.35 10.66
CA GLU A 283 17.84 11.97 11.93
C GLU A 283 18.93 11.17 12.67
N GLU A 284 18.71 9.87 12.87
CA GLU A 284 19.57 9.03 13.70
C GLU A 284 20.85 8.58 12.98
N ASN A 285 20.72 8.21 11.70
CA ASN A 285 21.86 7.69 10.92
C ASN A 285 22.64 8.79 10.19
N ARG A 286 22.20 10.06 10.32
CA ARG A 286 22.72 11.20 9.55
C ARG A 286 22.78 10.92 8.05
N ALA A 287 21.78 10.20 7.53
CA ALA A 287 21.70 9.88 6.11
C ALA A 287 21.61 11.19 5.31
N ARG A 288 22.60 11.41 4.44
CA ARG A 288 22.72 12.65 3.64
C ARG A 288 22.09 12.51 2.27
N ILE A 289 21.92 11.28 1.83
CA ILE A 289 21.33 10.92 0.55
C ILE A 289 20.28 9.86 0.83
N GLN A 290 19.03 10.18 0.55
CA GLN A 290 17.90 9.27 0.67
C GLN A 290 17.31 9.04 -0.72
N LEU A 291 17.35 7.79 -1.18
CA LEU A 291 16.79 7.40 -2.47
C LEU A 291 15.38 6.82 -2.24
N VAL A 292 14.43 7.30 -3.02
CA VAL A 292 13.05 6.83 -3.05
C VAL A 292 12.73 6.36 -4.45
N ASP A 293 12.90 5.06 -4.68
CA ASP A 293 12.57 4.38 -5.94
C ASP A 293 11.20 3.68 -5.86
N GLY A 294 10.75 3.07 -6.96
CA GLY A 294 9.45 2.41 -7.05
C GLY A 294 8.75 2.62 -8.40
N MET A 295 7.67 1.87 -8.62
CA MET A 295 6.91 1.87 -9.89
C MET A 295 6.30 3.24 -10.24
N ALA A 296 6.10 3.51 -11.53
CA ALA A 296 5.36 4.68 -12.00
C ALA A 296 3.99 4.82 -11.30
N GLY A 297 3.63 6.04 -10.88
CA GLY A 297 2.35 6.29 -10.21
C GLY A 297 2.28 5.90 -8.72
N SER A 298 3.35 5.33 -8.13
CA SER A 298 3.39 4.98 -6.70
C SER A 298 3.45 6.17 -5.74
N GLY A 299 3.55 7.41 -6.24
CA GLY A 299 3.55 8.62 -5.41
C GLY A 299 4.89 9.01 -4.80
N LYS A 300 6.03 8.60 -5.40
CA LYS A 300 7.39 8.94 -4.94
C LYS A 300 7.62 10.44 -4.80
N THR A 301 7.32 11.21 -5.85
CA THR A 301 7.43 12.68 -5.85
C THR A 301 6.61 13.28 -4.71
N THR A 302 5.36 12.83 -4.54
CA THR A 302 4.49 13.28 -3.46
C THR A 302 5.07 12.98 -2.08
N LEU A 303 5.57 11.75 -1.86
CA LEU A 303 6.20 11.36 -0.60
C LEU A 303 7.45 12.21 -0.33
N ALA A 304 8.29 12.41 -1.34
CA ALA A 304 9.54 13.16 -1.22
C ALA A 304 9.29 14.64 -0.94
N VAL A 305 8.29 15.26 -1.59
CA VAL A 305 7.85 16.63 -1.28
C VAL A 305 7.30 16.73 0.15
N HIS A 306 6.50 15.76 0.60
CA HIS A 306 5.96 15.76 1.97
C HIS A 306 7.08 15.57 3.02
N LEU A 307 8.03 14.67 2.76
CA LEU A 307 9.21 14.46 3.59
C LEU A 307 10.10 15.72 3.64
N ALA A 308 10.35 16.34 2.48
CA ALA A 308 11.09 17.59 2.37
C ALA A 308 10.43 18.72 3.18
N THR A 309 9.11 18.84 3.07
CA THR A 309 8.33 19.85 3.81
C THR A 309 8.43 19.63 5.32
N ARG A 310 8.38 18.38 5.80
CA ARG A 310 8.49 18.04 7.22
C ARG A 310 9.89 18.29 7.79
N LEU A 311 10.93 18.17 6.96
CA LEU A 311 12.33 18.39 7.34
C LEU A 311 12.82 19.83 7.08
N ALA A 312 12.01 20.65 6.40
CA ALA A 312 12.36 21.97 5.89
C ALA A 312 12.98 22.91 6.94
N ASP A 313 12.43 22.92 8.16
CA ASP A 313 12.90 23.80 9.26
C ASP A 313 14.33 23.51 9.71
N ARG A 314 14.86 22.31 9.43
CA ARG A 314 16.23 21.91 9.78
C ARG A 314 17.27 22.33 8.76
N TYR A 315 16.83 22.65 7.54
CA TYR A 315 17.66 23.11 6.43
C TYR A 315 17.22 24.51 6.02
N PRO A 316 17.39 25.52 6.90
CA PRO A 316 16.83 26.84 6.69
C PRO A 316 17.60 27.66 5.67
N ASP A 317 18.77 27.22 5.19
CA ASP A 317 19.64 28.04 4.33
C ASP A 317 19.26 27.92 2.84
N ALA A 318 18.77 26.75 2.40
CA ALA A 318 18.23 26.52 1.06
C ALA A 318 17.34 25.26 1.01
N GLN A 319 16.28 25.29 0.21
CA GLN A 319 15.34 24.20 -0.04
C GLN A 319 15.04 24.18 -1.55
N LEU A 320 15.74 23.32 -2.29
CA LEU A 320 15.78 23.33 -3.75
C LEU A 320 15.01 22.14 -4.33
N PHE A 321 14.37 22.36 -5.47
CA PHE A 321 13.66 21.32 -6.21
C PHE A 321 14.03 21.40 -7.69
N ILE A 322 14.30 20.25 -8.30
CA ILE A 322 14.46 20.13 -9.74
C ILE A 322 13.89 18.79 -10.22
N ASP A 323 13.09 18.84 -11.28
CA ASP A 323 12.71 17.66 -12.07
C ASP A 323 13.82 17.41 -13.09
N LEU A 324 14.47 16.26 -12.98
CA LEU A 324 15.58 15.84 -13.84
C LEU A 324 15.11 15.26 -15.19
N HIS A 325 13.79 15.17 -15.40
CA HIS A 325 13.16 14.67 -16.62
C HIS A 325 13.61 13.27 -17.04
N GLY A 326 14.10 12.46 -16.09
CA GLY A 326 14.63 11.14 -16.38
C GLY A 326 13.60 10.17 -16.95
N HIS A 327 12.33 10.33 -16.58
CA HIS A 327 11.22 9.54 -17.13
C HIS A 327 10.08 10.46 -17.58
N SER A 328 10.28 11.13 -18.73
CA SER A 328 9.32 12.04 -19.36
C SER A 328 9.46 12.03 -20.90
N ASP A 329 8.56 12.69 -21.62
CA ASP A 329 8.68 12.89 -23.08
C ASP A 329 9.84 13.83 -23.47
N ARG A 330 10.45 14.49 -22.49
CA ARG A 330 11.61 15.37 -22.68
C ARG A 330 12.90 14.60 -22.43
N ALA A 331 13.97 15.02 -23.12
CA ALA A 331 15.30 14.47 -22.85
C ALA A 331 15.72 14.73 -21.38
N PRO A 332 16.32 13.74 -20.70
CA PRO A 332 16.84 13.90 -19.35
C PRO A 332 17.81 15.08 -19.27
N LEU A 333 17.74 15.85 -18.17
CA LEU A 333 18.64 16.98 -17.97
C LEU A 333 20.08 16.49 -17.76
N THR A 334 21.03 17.10 -18.45
CA THR A 334 22.45 16.86 -18.14
C THR A 334 22.81 17.47 -16.79
N PRO A 335 23.80 16.92 -16.05
CA PRO A 335 24.24 17.48 -14.77
C PRO A 335 24.62 18.97 -14.85
N ALA A 336 25.22 19.39 -15.97
CA ALA A 336 25.55 20.80 -16.22
C ALA A 336 24.31 21.70 -16.36
N THR A 337 23.23 21.20 -16.96
CA THR A 337 21.98 21.94 -17.12
C THR A 337 21.23 22.03 -15.79
N ALA A 338 21.21 20.92 -15.05
CA ALA A 338 20.61 20.85 -13.72
C ALA A 338 21.32 21.79 -12.73
N SER A 339 22.66 21.79 -12.69
CA SER A 339 23.44 22.68 -11.81
C SER A 339 23.24 24.16 -12.16
N ALA A 340 23.10 24.53 -13.44
CA ALA A 340 22.78 25.90 -13.84
C ALA A 340 21.40 26.36 -13.32
N ALA A 341 20.41 25.47 -13.35
CA ALA A 341 19.08 25.77 -12.81
C ALA A 341 19.11 25.89 -11.28
N LEU A 342 19.82 25.00 -10.59
CA LEU A 342 19.95 25.02 -9.14
C LEU A 342 20.75 26.23 -8.62
N LEU A 343 21.82 26.64 -9.31
CA LEU A 343 22.59 27.86 -9.00
C LEU A 343 21.72 29.13 -9.12
N ARG A 344 20.86 29.21 -10.15
CA ARG A 344 19.88 30.29 -10.28
C ARG A 344 18.86 30.29 -9.15
N GLN A 345 18.36 29.12 -8.73
CA GLN A 345 17.46 29.01 -7.57
C GLN A 345 18.15 29.46 -6.26
N LEU A 346 19.46 29.24 -6.10
CA LEU A 346 20.25 29.74 -4.98
C LEU A 346 20.50 31.26 -5.00
N GLY A 347 20.05 31.96 -6.05
CA GLY A 347 20.22 33.40 -6.22
C GLY A 347 21.56 33.82 -6.82
N VAL A 348 22.30 32.90 -7.46
CA VAL A 348 23.54 33.25 -8.20
C VAL A 348 23.15 33.96 -9.50
N PRO A 349 23.60 35.22 -9.72
CA PRO A 349 23.33 35.95 -10.96
C PRO A 349 23.86 35.22 -12.19
N GLN A 350 23.18 35.35 -13.34
CA GLN A 350 23.52 34.62 -14.56
C GLN A 350 24.96 34.92 -15.04
N GLU A 351 25.44 36.13 -14.82
CA GLU A 351 26.78 36.60 -15.19
C GLU A 351 27.90 35.92 -14.40
N ARG A 352 27.56 35.35 -13.23
CA ARG A 352 28.49 34.61 -12.35
C ARG A 352 28.50 33.10 -12.61
N ILE A 353 27.62 32.58 -13.46
CA ILE A 353 27.54 31.15 -13.76
C ILE A 353 28.50 30.84 -14.92
N PRO A 354 29.55 30.01 -14.72
CA PRO A 354 30.51 29.69 -15.78
C PRO A 354 29.85 29.01 -16.99
N PRO A 355 30.32 29.34 -18.22
CA PRO A 355 29.87 28.66 -19.42
C PRO A 355 30.36 27.21 -19.48
N ASP A 356 31.54 26.94 -18.92
CA ASP A 356 32.13 25.60 -18.85
C ASP A 356 31.36 24.68 -17.87
N PRO A 357 31.00 23.44 -18.28
CA PRO A 357 30.26 22.49 -17.45
C PRO A 357 30.95 22.09 -16.14
N ASP A 358 32.28 21.90 -16.16
CA ASP A 358 33.04 21.42 -15.00
C ASP A 358 33.21 22.55 -13.98
N ASP A 359 33.53 23.76 -14.45
CA ASP A 359 33.57 24.96 -13.62
C ASP A 359 32.22 25.26 -12.95
N ARG A 360 31.11 24.98 -13.64
CA ARG A 360 29.76 25.14 -13.09
C ARG A 360 29.47 24.14 -11.97
N LEU A 361 29.87 22.88 -12.13
CA LEU A 361 29.75 21.87 -11.08
C LEU A 361 30.68 22.18 -9.90
N ALA A 362 31.87 22.75 -10.16
CA ALA A 362 32.75 23.25 -9.11
C ALA A 362 32.10 24.39 -8.31
N LEU A 363 31.55 25.41 -8.99
CA LEU A 363 30.82 26.51 -8.35
C LEU A 363 29.62 26.01 -7.53
N TRP A 364 28.86 25.05 -8.06
CA TRP A 364 27.76 24.40 -7.36
C TRP A 364 28.20 23.77 -6.03
N ARG A 365 29.29 23.00 -6.03
CA ARG A 365 29.85 22.40 -4.81
C ARG A 365 30.33 23.47 -3.82
N THR A 366 30.98 24.52 -4.30
CA THR A 366 31.46 25.64 -3.47
C THR A 366 30.31 26.39 -2.78
N GLU A 367 29.23 26.70 -3.50
CA GLU A 367 28.06 27.41 -2.93
C GLU A 367 27.34 26.59 -1.85
N LEU A 368 27.39 25.26 -1.91
CA LEU A 368 26.77 24.37 -0.91
C LEU A 368 27.69 23.96 0.25
N ALA A 369 29.01 24.11 0.12
CA ALA A 369 29.98 23.60 1.10
C ALA A 369 29.76 24.06 2.55
N GLY A 370 29.20 25.27 2.74
CA GLY A 370 28.92 25.86 4.06
C GLY A 370 27.43 25.98 4.44
N ARG A 371 26.49 25.47 3.63
CA ARG A 371 25.05 25.67 3.83
C ARG A 371 24.36 24.44 4.42
N ARG A 372 23.30 24.68 5.19
CA ARG A 372 22.29 23.66 5.53
C ARG A 372 21.19 23.67 4.49
N ALA A 373 21.40 22.91 3.42
CA ALA A 373 20.50 22.85 2.28
C ALA A 373 19.76 21.50 2.18
N LEU A 374 18.49 21.55 1.79
CA LEU A 374 17.72 20.39 1.36
C LEU A 374 17.56 20.43 -0.16
N LEU A 375 17.94 19.36 -0.83
CA LEU A 375 17.84 19.19 -2.27
C LEU A 375 16.86 18.07 -2.57
N LEU A 376 15.85 18.34 -3.40
CA LEU A 376 14.95 17.33 -3.95
C LEU A 376 15.21 17.18 -5.44
N LEU A 377 15.87 16.09 -5.81
CA LEU A 377 16.16 15.68 -7.19
C LEU A 377 15.07 14.71 -7.63
N ASP A 378 14.05 15.22 -8.29
CA ASP A 378 12.89 14.43 -8.71
C ASP A 378 13.12 13.79 -10.08
N ASN A 379 12.62 12.57 -10.26
CA ASN A 379 12.58 11.88 -11.54
C ASN A 379 13.97 11.67 -12.18
N ALA A 380 14.96 11.22 -11.40
CA ALA A 380 16.28 10.86 -11.91
C ALA A 380 16.22 9.68 -12.88
N ALA A 381 17.06 9.67 -13.92
CA ALA A 381 17.19 8.57 -14.88
C ALA A 381 18.14 7.47 -14.38
N ASP A 382 19.34 7.86 -13.96
CA ASP A 382 20.45 6.97 -13.60
C ASP A 382 21.38 7.63 -12.56
N ALA A 383 22.38 6.87 -12.10
CA ALA A 383 23.37 7.33 -11.14
C ALA A 383 24.26 8.45 -11.71
N ASP A 384 24.62 8.40 -12.99
CA ASP A 384 25.50 9.36 -13.66
C ASP A 384 24.89 10.76 -13.75
N GLN A 385 23.56 10.84 -13.85
CA GLN A 385 22.81 12.09 -13.81
C GLN A 385 22.88 12.76 -12.43
N VAL A 386 22.88 11.97 -11.36
CA VAL A 386 22.73 12.46 -9.98
C VAL A 386 24.06 12.63 -9.27
N ALA A 387 25.00 11.71 -9.43
CA ALA A 387 26.27 11.69 -8.70
C ALA A 387 27.05 13.01 -8.78
N PRO A 388 27.15 13.69 -9.95
CA PRO A 388 27.86 14.97 -10.03
C PRO A 388 27.18 16.13 -9.27
N LEU A 389 25.87 16.04 -9.03
CA LEU A 389 25.05 17.05 -8.35
C LEU A 389 25.08 16.92 -6.83
N LEU A 390 25.60 15.81 -6.30
CA LEU A 390 25.64 15.55 -4.86
C LEU A 390 26.55 16.55 -4.13
N PRO A 391 26.09 17.15 -3.01
CA PRO A 391 26.90 18.09 -2.23
C PRO A 391 27.99 17.39 -1.43
N THR A 392 29.14 18.06 -1.26
CA THR A 392 30.26 17.57 -0.43
C THR A 392 30.13 17.96 1.05
N GLY A 393 29.30 18.97 1.36
CA GLY A 393 29.14 19.53 2.71
C GLY A 393 28.33 18.62 3.67
N ARG A 394 28.71 18.60 4.96
CA ARG A 394 28.03 17.79 6.00
C ARG A 394 26.64 18.31 6.41
N GLY A 395 26.27 19.52 5.99
CA GLY A 395 25.00 20.17 6.33
C GLY A 395 23.86 19.93 5.34
N CYS A 396 24.11 19.21 4.23
CA CYS A 396 23.13 19.04 3.16
C CYS A 396 22.41 17.68 3.23
N LEU A 397 21.11 17.68 2.89
CA LEU A 397 20.30 16.48 2.66
C LEU A 397 19.83 16.47 1.21
N THR A 398 20.06 15.37 0.51
CA THR A 398 19.59 15.14 -0.87
C THR A 398 18.55 14.02 -0.85
N LEU A 399 17.32 14.35 -1.24
CA LEU A 399 16.25 13.40 -1.51
C LEU A 399 16.21 13.17 -3.02
N ILE A 400 16.29 11.90 -3.44
CA ILE A 400 16.27 11.53 -4.87
C ILE A 400 15.04 10.67 -5.11
N THR A 401 14.25 10.99 -6.12
CA THR A 401 13.21 10.07 -6.61
C THR A 401 13.58 9.52 -7.97
N SER A 402 13.34 8.23 -8.18
CA SER A 402 13.56 7.57 -9.47
C SER A 402 12.50 6.52 -9.72
N ARG A 403 12.21 6.20 -10.99
CA ARG A 403 11.40 5.03 -11.34
C ARG A 403 12.24 3.77 -11.54
N ARG A 404 13.56 3.88 -11.36
CA ARG A 404 14.52 2.79 -11.43
C ARG A 404 15.34 2.72 -10.15
N ARG A 405 15.88 1.55 -9.86
CA ARG A 405 16.97 1.40 -8.89
C ARG A 405 18.22 2.05 -9.44
N LEU A 406 18.75 3.05 -8.75
CA LEU A 406 19.98 3.77 -9.16
C LEU A 406 21.23 2.99 -8.73
N VAL A 407 21.45 1.85 -9.38
CA VAL A 407 22.64 1.02 -9.17
C VAL A 407 23.88 1.82 -9.59
N GLY A 408 24.88 1.95 -8.71
CA GLY A 408 26.11 2.71 -8.97
C GLY A 408 26.28 4.01 -8.16
N LEU A 409 25.32 4.39 -7.30
CA LEU A 409 25.57 5.39 -6.26
C LEU A 409 26.27 4.73 -5.06
N ASP A 410 27.52 5.11 -4.78
CA ASP A 410 28.29 4.60 -3.63
C ASP A 410 27.73 5.04 -2.26
N GLU A 411 26.94 6.13 -2.25
CA GLU A 411 26.36 6.71 -1.04
C GLU A 411 24.84 6.83 -1.13
N GLY A 412 24.15 6.44 -0.06
CA GLY A 412 22.70 6.62 0.12
C GLY A 412 21.96 5.32 0.40
N ARG A 413 20.85 5.42 1.12
CA ARG A 413 20.00 4.25 1.42
C ARG A 413 18.81 4.22 0.46
N PRO A 414 18.63 3.14 -0.33
CA PRO A 414 17.44 2.96 -1.13
C PRO A 414 16.23 2.64 -0.25
N SER A 415 15.10 3.24 -0.58
CA SER A 415 13.79 2.91 0.00
C SER A 415 12.79 2.76 -1.14
N SER A 416 12.63 1.53 -1.62
CA SER A 416 11.59 1.19 -2.59
C SER A 416 10.21 1.44 -2.00
N LEU A 417 9.43 2.27 -2.68
CA LEU A 417 8.11 2.69 -2.24
C LEU A 417 7.04 1.73 -2.79
N PRO A 418 6.39 0.91 -1.92
CA PRO A 418 5.33 0.01 -2.36
C PRO A 418 4.06 0.78 -2.77
N VAL A 419 3.08 0.05 -3.32
CA VAL A 419 1.70 0.54 -3.47
C VAL A 419 1.05 0.82 -2.10
N LEU A 420 -0.15 1.38 -2.06
CA LEU A 420 -0.84 1.64 -0.79
C LEU A 420 -1.35 0.34 -0.18
N GLU A 421 -1.46 0.31 1.14
CA GLU A 421 -2.21 -0.74 1.82
C GLU A 421 -3.71 -0.64 1.45
N PRO A 422 -4.47 -1.75 1.47
CA PRO A 422 -5.87 -1.76 1.05
C PRO A 422 -6.73 -0.70 1.75
N GLU A 423 -6.53 -0.50 3.06
CA GLU A 423 -7.26 0.49 3.85
C GLU A 423 -6.89 1.94 3.43
N GLU A 424 -5.60 2.22 3.23
CA GLU A 424 -5.11 3.53 2.78
C GLU A 424 -5.59 3.86 1.36
N ALA A 425 -5.73 2.84 0.51
CA ALA A 425 -6.23 2.98 -0.85
C ALA A 425 -7.72 3.38 -0.88
N VAL A 426 -8.53 2.76 -0.04
CA VAL A 426 -9.95 3.11 0.12
C VAL A 426 -10.11 4.50 0.75
N GLU A 427 -9.27 4.85 1.72
CA GLU A 427 -9.24 6.20 2.31
C GLU A 427 -8.91 7.25 1.23
N LEU A 428 -7.92 6.99 0.37
CA LEU A 428 -7.58 7.88 -0.73
C LEU A 428 -8.75 8.05 -1.71
N LEU A 429 -9.43 6.95 -2.05
CA LEU A 429 -10.63 7.00 -2.88
C LEU A 429 -11.72 7.87 -2.24
N GLY A 430 -11.93 7.75 -0.92
CA GLY A 430 -12.87 8.56 -0.15
C GLY A 430 -12.55 10.05 -0.20
N ARG A 431 -11.29 10.44 -0.03
CA ARG A 431 -10.88 11.85 -0.11
C ARG A 431 -11.06 12.46 -1.50
N VAL A 432 -10.94 11.67 -2.56
CA VAL A 432 -11.06 12.16 -3.95
C VAL A 432 -12.52 12.13 -4.43
N ALA A 433 -13.26 11.05 -4.19
CA ALA A 433 -14.61 10.83 -4.71
C ALA A 433 -15.74 11.26 -3.75
N GLY A 434 -15.42 11.42 -2.46
CA GLY A 434 -16.34 11.77 -1.36
C GLY A 434 -16.53 10.63 -0.36
N GLU A 435 -16.25 10.89 0.93
CA GLU A 435 -16.30 9.90 2.01
C GLU A 435 -17.68 9.25 2.18
N VAL A 436 -18.76 10.03 2.05
CA VAL A 436 -20.15 9.55 2.16
C VAL A 436 -20.46 8.48 1.11
N ARG A 437 -19.90 8.59 -0.10
CA ARG A 437 -20.13 7.60 -1.18
C ARG A 437 -19.41 6.30 -0.92
N VAL A 438 -18.16 6.39 -0.47
CA VAL A 438 -17.37 5.20 -0.10
C VAL A 438 -18.00 4.47 1.09
N ALA A 439 -18.48 5.22 2.10
CA ALA A 439 -19.17 4.64 3.25
C ALA A 439 -20.51 3.97 2.87
N ALA A 440 -21.19 4.43 1.82
CA ALA A 440 -22.44 3.84 1.34
C ALA A 440 -22.23 2.55 0.53
N GLU A 441 -21.07 2.36 -0.11
CA GLU A 441 -20.74 1.20 -0.95
C GLU A 441 -19.32 0.65 -0.64
N PRO A 442 -19.05 0.15 0.58
CA PRO A 442 -17.69 -0.20 1.02
C PRO A 442 -17.07 -1.36 0.23
N GLU A 443 -17.86 -2.38 -0.11
CA GLU A 443 -17.39 -3.53 -0.89
C GLU A 443 -17.00 -3.12 -2.32
N ALA A 444 -17.82 -2.27 -2.97
CA ALA A 444 -17.50 -1.76 -4.30
C ALA A 444 -16.28 -0.83 -4.28
N ALA A 445 -16.11 -0.03 -3.22
CA ALA A 445 -14.94 0.83 -3.05
C ALA A 445 -13.65 0.02 -2.88
N ALA A 446 -13.69 -1.06 -2.10
CA ALA A 446 -12.59 -2.00 -1.96
C ALA A 446 -12.25 -2.68 -3.31
N GLU A 447 -13.25 -3.08 -4.09
CA GLU A 447 -13.04 -3.67 -5.41
C GLU A 447 -12.44 -2.65 -6.40
N VAL A 448 -12.89 -1.39 -6.42
CA VAL A 448 -12.24 -0.33 -7.24
C VAL A 448 -10.77 -0.15 -6.84
N ALA A 449 -10.48 -0.08 -5.53
CA ALA A 449 -9.11 0.04 -5.03
C ALA A 449 -8.24 -1.16 -5.45
N HIS A 450 -8.78 -2.38 -5.36
CA HIS A 450 -8.12 -3.61 -5.81
C HIS A 450 -7.85 -3.60 -7.33
N ARG A 451 -8.84 -3.22 -8.15
CA ARG A 451 -8.70 -3.10 -9.62
C ARG A 451 -7.71 -2.03 -10.03
N CYS A 452 -7.54 -0.99 -9.21
CA CYS A 452 -6.49 0.02 -9.38
C CYS A 452 -5.10 -0.48 -8.94
N GLY A 453 -4.95 -1.74 -8.55
CA GLY A 453 -3.72 -2.32 -8.00
C GLY A 453 -3.21 -1.58 -6.77
N TYR A 454 -4.10 -0.91 -6.02
CA TYR A 454 -3.75 -0.03 -4.90
C TYR A 454 -2.76 1.10 -5.26
N LEU A 455 -2.66 1.45 -6.56
CA LEU A 455 -1.75 2.47 -7.05
C LEU A 455 -2.37 3.88 -6.84
N PRO A 456 -1.70 4.81 -6.12
CA PRO A 456 -2.24 6.14 -5.84
C PRO A 456 -2.69 6.91 -7.08
N LEU A 457 -1.94 6.84 -8.18
CA LEU A 457 -2.30 7.49 -9.43
C LEU A 457 -3.61 6.92 -10.01
N ALA A 458 -3.74 5.60 -10.08
CA ALA A 458 -4.94 4.93 -10.60
C ALA A 458 -6.17 5.26 -9.76
N ILE A 459 -6.05 5.20 -8.43
CA ILE A 459 -7.13 5.53 -7.49
C ILE A 459 -7.59 6.98 -7.66
N ARG A 460 -6.65 7.92 -7.84
CA ARG A 460 -6.99 9.33 -8.08
C ARG A 460 -7.71 9.53 -9.41
N LEU A 461 -7.34 8.81 -10.47
CA LEU A 461 -8.01 8.89 -11.77
C LEU A 461 -9.41 8.29 -11.71
N ALA A 462 -9.58 7.13 -11.06
CA ALA A 462 -10.88 6.52 -10.78
C ALA A 462 -11.77 7.44 -9.92
N GLY A 463 -11.23 7.96 -8.82
CA GLY A 463 -11.93 8.87 -7.92
C GLY A 463 -12.33 10.19 -8.59
N ALA A 464 -11.46 10.77 -9.42
CA ALA A 464 -11.78 11.98 -10.19
C ALA A 464 -12.94 11.75 -11.16
N ARG A 465 -13.01 10.57 -11.80
CA ARG A 465 -14.15 10.21 -12.67
C ARG A 465 -15.45 10.10 -11.89
N LEU A 466 -15.43 9.52 -10.69
CA LEU A 466 -16.58 9.46 -9.80
C LEU A 466 -16.99 10.87 -9.34
N ALA A 467 -16.04 11.72 -8.98
CA ALA A 467 -16.30 13.09 -8.55
C ALA A 467 -16.96 13.94 -9.66
N HIS A 468 -16.52 13.80 -10.91
CA HIS A 468 -17.12 14.49 -12.05
C HIS A 468 -18.45 13.88 -12.53
N ARG A 469 -18.85 12.71 -12.00
CA ARG A 469 -20.11 12.03 -12.35
C ARG A 469 -20.93 11.71 -11.09
N PRO A 470 -21.63 12.70 -10.53
CA PRO A 470 -22.33 12.55 -9.26
C PRO A 470 -23.49 11.55 -9.29
N ARG A 471 -23.99 11.17 -10.48
CA ARG A 471 -25.05 10.14 -10.65
C ARG A 471 -24.52 8.70 -10.72
N TRP A 472 -23.21 8.51 -10.88
CA TRP A 472 -22.62 7.17 -10.89
C TRP A 472 -22.50 6.62 -9.47
N ARG A 473 -22.86 5.37 -9.29
CA ARG A 473 -22.51 4.59 -8.10
C ARG A 473 -21.09 4.07 -8.22
N ILE A 474 -20.49 3.64 -7.12
CA ILE A 474 -19.16 3.02 -7.15
C ILE A 474 -19.24 1.67 -7.88
N THR A 475 -20.32 0.93 -7.66
CA THR A 475 -20.61 -0.33 -8.36
C THR A 475 -20.60 -0.17 -9.88
N ASP A 476 -21.13 0.93 -10.41
CA ASP A 476 -21.17 1.16 -11.87
C ASP A 476 -19.74 1.29 -12.45
N LEU A 477 -18.77 1.81 -11.67
CA LEU A 477 -17.36 1.86 -12.09
C LEU A 477 -16.69 0.48 -12.02
N VAL A 478 -17.03 -0.34 -11.03
CA VAL A 478 -16.56 -1.74 -10.93
C VAL A 478 -16.97 -2.53 -12.17
N GLU A 479 -18.24 -2.45 -12.56
CA GLU A 479 -18.76 -3.15 -13.74
C GLU A 479 -18.01 -2.74 -15.01
N ARG A 480 -17.76 -1.43 -15.19
CA ARG A 480 -16.98 -0.93 -16.32
C ARG A 480 -15.54 -1.42 -16.33
N LEU A 481 -14.84 -1.40 -15.19
CA LEU A 481 -13.47 -1.90 -15.08
C LEU A 481 -13.39 -3.40 -15.33
N ARG A 482 -14.46 -4.16 -15.05
CA ARG A 482 -14.54 -5.60 -15.29
C ARG A 482 -14.84 -5.95 -16.75
N GLU A 483 -15.67 -5.16 -17.41
CA GLU A 483 -16.17 -5.45 -18.77
C GLU A 483 -15.36 -4.78 -19.88
N ALA A 484 -14.51 -3.81 -19.54
CA ALA A 484 -13.67 -3.12 -20.51
C ALA A 484 -12.66 -4.08 -21.16
N SER A 485 -12.57 -4.05 -22.49
CA SER A 485 -11.52 -4.72 -23.26
C SER A 485 -10.14 -4.09 -23.05
N ASP A 486 -10.10 -2.83 -22.61
CA ASP A 486 -8.90 -2.12 -22.15
C ASP A 486 -9.21 -1.41 -20.82
N PRO A 487 -8.97 -2.06 -19.67
CA PRO A 487 -9.19 -1.46 -18.35
C PRO A 487 -8.34 -0.21 -18.09
N LEU A 488 -7.17 -0.07 -18.74
CA LEU A 488 -6.29 1.08 -18.54
C LEU A 488 -6.86 2.35 -19.18
N ALA A 489 -7.61 2.22 -20.28
CA ALA A 489 -8.35 3.34 -20.87
C ALA A 489 -9.40 3.91 -19.91
N GLU A 490 -9.96 3.09 -19.00
CA GLU A 490 -10.88 3.57 -17.98
C GLU A 490 -10.15 4.34 -16.86
N LEU A 491 -8.83 4.19 -16.71
CA LEU A 491 -7.96 4.87 -15.76
C LEU A 491 -7.23 6.07 -16.39
N ALA A 492 -7.97 6.89 -17.14
CA ALA A 492 -7.49 8.14 -17.72
C ALA A 492 -8.39 9.33 -17.33
N ALA A 493 -7.78 10.50 -17.08
CA ALA A 493 -8.49 11.75 -16.85
C ALA A 493 -7.69 12.94 -17.44
N GLY A 494 -8.26 13.61 -18.46
CA GLY A 494 -7.58 14.69 -19.19
C GLY A 494 -6.33 14.17 -19.91
N GLN A 495 -5.17 14.77 -19.62
CA GLN A 495 -3.87 14.35 -20.17
C GLN A 495 -3.11 13.36 -19.28
N ARG A 496 -3.73 12.81 -18.21
CA ARG A 496 -3.09 11.86 -17.30
C ARG A 496 -3.69 10.47 -17.49
N SER A 497 -2.84 9.49 -17.77
CA SER A 497 -3.18 8.07 -17.89
C SER A 497 -2.17 7.22 -17.12
N VAL A 498 -2.62 6.09 -16.56
CA VAL A 498 -1.73 5.08 -16.02
C VAL A 498 -0.90 4.43 -17.14
N GLY A 499 -1.51 4.19 -18.30
CA GLY A 499 -0.84 3.61 -19.47
C GLY A 499 0.36 4.44 -19.93
N ASP A 500 0.19 5.76 -20.07
CA ASP A 500 1.28 6.67 -20.46
C ASP A 500 2.42 6.67 -19.44
N ALA A 501 2.08 6.56 -18.14
CA ALA A 501 3.09 6.48 -17.09
C ALA A 501 3.94 5.20 -17.19
N PHE A 502 3.34 4.06 -17.56
CA PHE A 502 4.06 2.81 -17.81
C PHE A 502 4.82 2.82 -19.14
N ALA A 503 4.28 3.47 -20.19
CA ALA A 503 4.93 3.59 -21.49
C ALA A 503 6.31 4.25 -21.40
N LEU A 504 6.46 5.27 -20.54
CA LEU A 504 7.75 5.91 -20.28
C LEU A 504 8.78 4.96 -19.65
N SER A 505 8.38 4.15 -18.67
CA SER A 505 9.28 3.13 -18.06
C SER A 505 9.60 2.00 -19.04
N TYR A 506 8.62 1.59 -19.85
CA TYR A 506 8.77 0.56 -20.88
C TYR A 506 9.74 0.96 -22.00
N ALA A 507 9.68 2.21 -22.46
CA ALA A 507 10.53 2.70 -23.55
C ALA A 507 12.02 2.73 -23.21
N GLN A 508 12.37 2.69 -21.92
CA GLN A 508 13.75 2.84 -21.43
C GLN A 508 14.48 1.54 -21.14
N VAL A 509 13.75 0.41 -21.07
CA VAL A 509 14.37 -0.91 -20.96
C VAL A 509 14.75 -1.42 -22.34
N SER A 510 15.70 -2.36 -22.38
CA SER A 510 16.20 -2.99 -23.59
C SER A 510 15.09 -3.64 -24.41
N VAL A 511 15.32 -3.83 -25.70
CA VAL A 511 14.37 -4.52 -26.59
C VAL A 511 14.07 -5.94 -26.10
N ALA A 512 15.05 -6.60 -25.46
CA ALA A 512 14.88 -7.91 -24.84
C ALA A 512 13.93 -7.85 -23.63
N ALA A 513 14.11 -6.88 -22.73
CA ALA A 513 13.22 -6.64 -21.59
C ALA A 513 11.80 -6.24 -22.03
N GLN A 514 11.67 -5.38 -23.03
CA GLN A 514 10.40 -5.03 -23.65
C GLN A 514 9.66 -6.24 -24.23
N ARG A 515 10.40 -7.17 -24.85
CA ARG A 515 9.85 -8.44 -25.35
C ARG A 515 9.43 -9.34 -24.20
N LEU A 516 10.30 -9.56 -23.21
CA LEU A 516 9.99 -10.43 -22.06
C LEU A 516 8.78 -9.92 -21.27
N LEU A 517 8.69 -8.62 -20.97
CA LEU A 517 7.55 -8.04 -20.25
C LEU A 517 6.22 -8.35 -20.94
N ARG A 518 6.13 -8.12 -22.26
CA ARG A 518 4.93 -8.44 -23.05
C ARG A 518 4.54 -9.91 -22.92
N LEU A 519 5.53 -10.80 -23.01
CA LEU A 519 5.30 -12.25 -22.89
C LEU A 519 4.90 -12.67 -21.48
N LEU A 520 5.47 -12.06 -20.44
CA LEU A 520 5.07 -12.29 -19.05
C LEU A 520 3.61 -11.89 -18.78
N GLY A 521 3.05 -10.94 -19.55
CA GLY A 521 1.62 -10.61 -19.53
C GLY A 521 0.69 -11.80 -19.84
N LEU A 522 1.19 -12.82 -20.55
CA LEU A 522 0.46 -14.06 -20.85
C LEU A 522 0.44 -15.05 -19.69
N HIS A 523 1.33 -14.91 -18.71
CA HIS A 523 1.38 -15.80 -17.57
C HIS A 523 0.13 -15.61 -16.69
N PRO A 524 -0.70 -16.64 -16.49
CA PRO A 524 -1.94 -16.49 -15.74
C PRO A 524 -1.73 -16.49 -14.22
N GLY A 525 -0.60 -17.03 -13.74
CA GLY A 525 -0.27 -17.06 -12.32
C GLY A 525 0.23 -15.72 -11.78
N GLY A 526 -0.01 -15.49 -10.49
CA GLY A 526 0.43 -14.28 -9.79
C GLY A 526 1.95 -14.19 -9.60
N ARG A 527 2.61 -15.34 -9.44
CA ARG A 527 4.08 -15.45 -9.28
C ARG A 527 4.67 -16.40 -10.31
N PHE A 528 5.92 -16.17 -10.66
CA PHE A 528 6.70 -17.00 -11.58
C PHE A 528 8.19 -16.97 -11.20
N ASP A 529 8.98 -17.85 -11.80
CA ASP A 529 10.44 -17.89 -11.61
C ASP A 529 11.18 -17.69 -12.94
N ASN A 530 12.52 -17.76 -12.89
CA ASN A 530 13.34 -17.62 -14.08
C ASN A 530 13.08 -18.74 -15.13
N THR A 531 12.66 -19.94 -14.72
CA THR A 531 12.36 -21.01 -15.69
C THR A 531 11.16 -20.67 -16.56
N VAL A 532 10.17 -19.98 -16.00
CA VAL A 532 9.02 -19.43 -16.74
C VAL A 532 9.44 -18.33 -17.70
N ALA A 533 10.29 -17.39 -17.26
CA ALA A 533 10.81 -16.32 -18.11
C ALA A 533 11.63 -16.88 -19.29
N ALA A 534 12.53 -17.83 -19.02
CA ALA A 534 13.33 -18.52 -20.02
C ALA A 534 12.47 -19.30 -21.02
N ALA A 535 11.43 -19.99 -20.57
CA ALA A 535 10.48 -20.69 -21.44
C ALA A 535 9.68 -19.71 -22.33
N LEU A 536 9.15 -18.63 -21.75
CA LEU A 536 8.37 -17.64 -22.49
C LEU A 536 9.21 -16.91 -23.54
N ALA A 537 10.38 -16.40 -23.17
CA ALA A 537 11.26 -15.66 -24.07
C ALA A 537 12.07 -16.53 -25.03
N ASP A 538 12.12 -17.84 -24.78
CA ASP A 538 12.99 -18.80 -25.47
C ASP A 538 14.46 -18.41 -25.37
N LEU A 539 14.90 -18.16 -24.14
CA LEU A 539 16.28 -17.77 -23.82
C LEU A 539 16.96 -18.82 -22.92
N PRO A 540 18.30 -18.90 -22.92
CA PRO A 540 19.05 -19.56 -21.86
C PRO A 540 18.75 -18.92 -20.49
N MET A 541 18.79 -19.72 -19.41
CA MET A 541 18.47 -19.22 -18.06
C MET A 541 19.31 -18.01 -17.60
N PRO A 542 20.63 -17.94 -17.87
CA PRO A 542 21.43 -16.76 -17.49
C PRO A 542 20.97 -15.49 -18.21
N GLU A 543 20.72 -15.57 -19.52
CA GLU A 543 20.23 -14.41 -20.29
C GLU A 543 18.82 -13.99 -19.85
N ALA A 544 17.95 -14.95 -19.53
CA ALA A 544 16.63 -14.66 -18.99
C ALA A 544 16.71 -14.00 -17.59
N GLN A 545 17.71 -14.37 -16.78
CA GLN A 545 17.97 -13.75 -15.49
C GLN A 545 18.40 -12.28 -15.66
N ASP A 546 19.35 -12.00 -16.56
CA ASP A 546 19.82 -10.63 -16.80
C ASP A 546 18.67 -9.71 -17.25
N VAL A 547 17.77 -10.22 -18.10
CA VAL A 547 16.59 -9.48 -18.56
C VAL A 547 15.55 -9.31 -17.45
N LEU A 548 15.39 -10.28 -16.55
CA LEU A 548 14.53 -10.15 -15.37
C LEU A 548 15.09 -9.11 -14.39
N ASP A 549 16.39 -9.13 -14.14
CA ASP A 549 17.07 -8.17 -13.27
C ASP A 549 16.88 -6.74 -13.80
N GLU A 550 16.98 -6.53 -15.12
CA GLU A 550 16.67 -5.25 -15.75
C GLU A 550 15.21 -4.81 -15.51
N LEU A 551 14.25 -5.72 -15.64
CA LEU A 551 12.82 -5.43 -15.39
C LEU A 551 12.54 -5.15 -13.92
N VAL A 552 13.26 -5.80 -13.00
CA VAL A 552 13.20 -5.56 -11.55
C VAL A 552 13.78 -4.19 -11.21
N ASP A 553 14.94 -3.85 -11.78
CA ASP A 553 15.56 -2.55 -11.62
C ASP A 553 14.69 -1.43 -12.21
N ALA A 554 13.85 -1.72 -13.20
CA ALA A 554 12.89 -0.78 -13.77
C ALA A 554 11.52 -0.73 -13.03
N HIS A 555 11.33 -1.51 -11.96
CA HIS A 555 10.05 -1.69 -11.27
C HIS A 555 8.88 -2.06 -12.20
N LEU A 556 9.17 -2.81 -13.27
CA LEU A 556 8.17 -3.41 -14.16
C LEU A 556 7.85 -4.85 -13.72
N VAL A 557 8.77 -5.48 -12.99
CA VAL A 557 8.63 -6.77 -12.30
C VAL A 557 9.06 -6.56 -10.84
N ASP A 558 8.40 -7.19 -9.90
CA ASP A 558 8.82 -7.20 -8.50
C ASP A 558 9.37 -8.58 -8.13
N GLU A 559 10.38 -8.62 -7.24
CA GLU A 559 10.95 -9.85 -6.67
C GLU A 559 10.64 -9.89 -5.15
N PRO A 560 9.45 -10.36 -4.74
CA PRO A 560 9.07 -10.43 -3.32
C PRO A 560 9.91 -11.43 -2.50
N ALA A 561 10.52 -12.42 -3.16
CA ALA A 561 11.45 -13.36 -2.54
C ALA A 561 12.52 -13.77 -3.57
N PRO A 562 13.73 -14.15 -3.14
CA PRO A 562 14.81 -14.52 -4.07
C PRO A 562 14.36 -15.55 -5.11
N GLY A 563 14.52 -15.21 -6.40
CA GLY A 563 14.13 -16.06 -7.54
C GLY A 563 12.62 -16.25 -7.71
N ARG A 564 11.79 -15.41 -7.08
CA ARG A 564 10.33 -15.41 -7.21
C ARG A 564 9.86 -14.03 -7.60
N TYR A 565 9.30 -13.94 -8.78
CA TYR A 565 8.90 -12.70 -9.43
C TYR A 565 7.39 -12.58 -9.54
N CYS A 566 6.88 -11.35 -9.61
CA CYS A 566 5.50 -11.07 -9.93
C CYS A 566 5.38 -9.77 -10.73
N LEU A 567 4.33 -9.69 -11.58
CA LEU A 567 3.92 -8.45 -12.20
C LEU A 567 2.84 -7.81 -11.33
N HIS A 568 2.96 -6.49 -11.13
CA HIS A 568 1.84 -5.69 -10.64
C HIS A 568 0.64 -5.82 -11.59
N ASP A 569 -0.59 -5.91 -11.06
CA ASP A 569 -1.79 -6.22 -11.85
C ASP A 569 -2.01 -5.25 -13.03
N LEU A 570 -1.83 -3.95 -12.80
CA LEU A 570 -1.93 -2.95 -13.88
C LEU A 570 -0.78 -3.02 -14.90
N VAL A 571 0.41 -3.48 -14.50
CA VAL A 571 1.54 -3.69 -15.43
C VAL A 571 1.31 -4.95 -16.26
N ARG A 572 0.72 -5.99 -15.65
CA ARG A 572 0.28 -7.18 -16.37
C ARG A 572 -0.77 -6.85 -17.42
N GLU A 573 -1.74 -5.99 -17.07
CA GLU A 573 -2.74 -5.54 -18.03
C GLU A 573 -2.12 -4.70 -19.15
N TYR A 574 -1.21 -3.78 -18.81
CA TYR A 574 -0.44 -3.03 -19.81
C TYR A 574 0.33 -3.95 -20.76
N ALA A 575 1.03 -4.95 -20.23
CA ALA A 575 1.77 -5.94 -21.01
C ALA A 575 0.85 -6.75 -21.94
N ARG A 576 -0.38 -7.07 -21.51
CA ARG A 576 -1.39 -7.73 -22.34
C ARG A 576 -1.88 -6.82 -23.46
N THR A 577 -2.19 -5.57 -23.17
CA THR A 577 -2.62 -4.58 -24.19
C THR A 577 -1.55 -4.43 -25.28
N LEU A 578 -0.27 -4.34 -24.91
CA LEU A 578 0.84 -4.28 -25.86
C LEU A 578 0.96 -5.53 -26.75
N LEU A 579 0.55 -6.71 -26.26
CA LEU A 579 0.62 -7.97 -27.01
C LEU A 579 -0.72 -8.34 -27.69
N ALA A 580 -1.77 -7.55 -27.48
CA ALA A 580 -3.08 -7.76 -28.07
C ALA A 580 -3.10 -7.42 -29.57
N GLU A 581 -2.19 -6.55 -30.03
CA GLU A 581 -2.12 -6.11 -31.42
C GLU A 581 -2.06 -7.30 -32.41
N PRO A 582 -2.78 -7.24 -33.56
CA PRO A 582 -2.79 -8.32 -34.54
C PRO A 582 -1.41 -8.74 -35.04
N ALA A 583 -0.46 -7.80 -35.11
CA ALA A 583 0.92 -8.05 -35.50
C ALA A 583 1.64 -9.07 -34.59
N HIS A 584 1.21 -9.20 -33.33
CA HIS A 584 1.82 -10.09 -32.35
C HIS A 584 1.10 -11.44 -32.20
N ALA A 585 0.06 -11.73 -32.99
CA ALA A 585 -0.75 -12.95 -32.83
C ALA A 585 0.07 -14.26 -32.90
N VAL A 586 0.99 -14.37 -33.87
CA VAL A 586 1.87 -15.55 -34.02
C VAL A 586 2.83 -15.68 -32.84
N GLN A 587 3.44 -14.57 -32.42
CA GLN A 587 4.36 -14.54 -31.29
C GLN A 587 3.65 -14.92 -29.98
N ARG A 588 2.43 -14.42 -29.78
CA ARG A 588 1.57 -14.72 -28.64
C ARG A 588 1.25 -16.21 -28.57
N ARG A 589 0.77 -16.80 -29.67
CA ARG A 589 0.47 -18.23 -29.75
C ARG A 589 1.70 -19.08 -29.45
N ALA A 590 2.85 -18.77 -30.05
CA ALA A 590 4.09 -19.51 -29.81
C ALA A 590 4.57 -19.42 -28.34
N ALA A 591 4.39 -18.26 -27.69
CA ALA A 591 4.77 -18.08 -26.29
C ALA A 591 3.85 -18.85 -25.34
N VAL A 592 2.52 -18.84 -25.56
CA VAL A 592 1.59 -19.67 -24.78
C VAL A 592 1.93 -21.15 -24.94
N GLN A 593 2.25 -21.60 -26.16
CA GLN A 593 2.66 -22.99 -26.40
C GLN A 593 3.92 -23.35 -25.59
N ARG A 594 4.97 -22.52 -25.60
CA ARG A 594 6.19 -22.77 -24.80
C ARG A 594 5.91 -22.82 -23.30
N LEU A 595 5.02 -21.95 -22.82
CA LEU A 595 4.60 -21.93 -21.41
C LEU A 595 3.87 -23.22 -21.02
N LEU A 596 2.96 -23.69 -21.89
CA LEU A 596 2.24 -24.95 -21.72
C LEU A 596 3.20 -26.15 -21.79
N ASP A 597 4.11 -26.17 -22.77
CA ASP A 597 5.13 -27.22 -22.91
C ASP A 597 5.98 -27.32 -21.65
N HIS A 598 6.49 -26.19 -21.13
CA HIS A 598 7.29 -26.17 -19.91
C HIS A 598 6.53 -26.79 -18.72
N HIS A 599 5.34 -26.28 -18.40
CA HIS A 599 4.57 -26.74 -17.25
C HIS A 599 4.12 -28.20 -17.40
N LEU A 600 3.69 -28.59 -18.59
CA LEU A 600 3.27 -29.96 -18.90
C LEU A 600 4.41 -30.96 -18.68
N HIS A 601 5.60 -30.69 -19.22
CA HIS A 601 6.71 -31.63 -19.12
C HIS A 601 7.26 -31.71 -17.70
N VAL A 602 7.30 -30.59 -16.96
CA VAL A 602 7.66 -30.60 -15.53
C VAL A 602 6.64 -31.39 -14.71
N ALA A 603 5.34 -31.10 -14.87
CA ALA A 603 4.28 -31.81 -14.17
C ALA A 603 4.31 -33.32 -14.48
N ALA A 604 4.51 -33.70 -15.74
CA ALA A 604 4.61 -35.10 -16.15
C ALA A 604 5.88 -35.80 -15.62
N ALA A 605 7.02 -35.10 -15.56
CA ALA A 605 8.24 -35.62 -14.96
C ALA A 605 8.05 -35.91 -13.46
N ILE A 606 7.44 -34.98 -12.72
CA ILE A 606 7.13 -35.15 -11.29
C ILE A 606 6.10 -36.26 -11.09
N ALA A 607 5.01 -36.28 -11.87
CA ALA A 607 3.98 -37.31 -11.80
C ALA A 607 4.53 -38.73 -12.00
N ARG A 608 5.51 -38.91 -12.89
CA ARG A 608 6.19 -40.20 -13.11
C ARG A 608 6.91 -40.71 -11.86
N THR A 609 7.30 -39.85 -10.93
CA THR A 609 7.93 -40.28 -9.67
C THR A 609 6.93 -40.89 -8.67
N VAL A 610 5.65 -40.51 -8.75
CA VAL A 610 4.59 -40.94 -7.82
C VAL A 610 3.58 -41.93 -8.42
N GLU A 611 3.59 -42.10 -9.74
CA GLU A 611 2.71 -43.05 -10.44
C GLU A 611 3.28 -44.47 -10.48
N SER A 612 2.40 -45.47 -10.42
CA SER A 612 2.76 -46.88 -10.64
C SER A 612 3.15 -47.13 -12.11
N PRO A 613 4.02 -48.11 -12.41
CA PRO A 613 4.47 -48.38 -13.78
C PRO A 613 3.35 -48.59 -14.82
N GLY A 614 2.22 -49.17 -14.43
CA GLY A 614 1.06 -49.33 -15.31
C GLY A 614 0.43 -48.01 -15.76
N ASN A 615 0.30 -47.02 -14.86
CA ASN A 615 -0.28 -45.72 -15.19
C ASN A 615 0.65 -44.89 -16.10
N ARG A 616 1.97 -45.06 -15.95
CA ARG A 616 2.99 -44.39 -16.77
C ARG A 616 2.92 -44.80 -18.25
N ARG A 617 2.50 -46.04 -18.54
CA ARG A 617 2.40 -46.54 -19.93
C ARG A 617 1.23 -45.92 -20.70
N ASN A 618 0.19 -45.49 -19.99
CA ASN A 618 -1.02 -44.93 -20.58
C ASN A 618 -0.90 -43.43 -20.88
N PHE A 619 0.25 -42.83 -20.64
CA PHE A 619 0.51 -41.42 -20.90
C PHE A 619 1.99 -41.20 -21.20
N VAL A 620 2.32 -41.08 -22.48
CA VAL A 620 3.68 -40.84 -22.97
C VAL A 620 3.70 -39.51 -23.71
N LEU A 621 4.53 -38.58 -23.21
CA LEU A 621 4.84 -37.34 -23.89
C LEU A 621 6.10 -37.52 -24.74
N PRO A 622 6.24 -36.74 -25.84
CA PRO A 622 7.51 -36.63 -26.55
C PRO A 622 8.60 -36.04 -25.66
N ASP A 623 9.83 -36.02 -26.17
CA ASP A 623 10.94 -35.35 -25.48
C ASP A 623 10.64 -33.86 -25.27
N PRO A 624 10.96 -33.30 -24.10
CA PRO A 624 10.66 -31.91 -23.80
C PRO A 624 11.45 -30.98 -24.73
N PRO A 625 10.84 -29.90 -25.26
CA PRO A 625 11.55 -28.91 -26.07
C PRO A 625 12.70 -28.22 -25.33
N ARG A 626 12.59 -28.09 -24.00
CA ARG A 626 13.56 -27.47 -23.09
C ARG A 626 13.92 -28.43 -21.95
N PRO A 627 14.73 -29.48 -22.21
CA PRO A 627 15.11 -30.46 -21.20
C PRO A 627 15.93 -29.84 -20.06
N ASP A 628 16.68 -28.77 -20.37
CA ASP A 628 17.43 -27.96 -19.41
C ASP A 628 16.52 -27.38 -18.32
N LEU A 629 15.36 -26.81 -18.70
CA LEU A 629 14.40 -26.24 -17.74
C LEU A 629 13.69 -27.34 -16.93
N VAL A 630 13.35 -28.46 -17.57
CA VAL A 630 12.68 -29.58 -16.90
C VAL A 630 13.60 -30.21 -15.84
N ALA A 631 14.89 -30.33 -16.14
CA ALA A 631 15.88 -30.89 -15.22
C ALA A 631 16.05 -30.05 -13.93
N VAL A 632 15.89 -28.73 -14.02
CA VAL A 632 15.97 -27.82 -12.85
C VAL A 632 14.74 -27.94 -11.94
N CYS A 633 13.54 -28.12 -12.52
CA CYS A 633 12.29 -28.15 -11.74
C CYS A 633 11.99 -29.54 -11.15
N THR A 634 12.31 -30.61 -11.86
CA THR A 634 11.92 -31.99 -11.46
C THR A 634 12.38 -32.40 -10.04
N PRO A 635 13.60 -32.06 -9.57
CA PRO A 635 14.06 -32.40 -8.22
C PRO A 635 13.22 -31.81 -7.09
N GLN A 636 12.45 -30.75 -7.35
CA GLN A 636 11.58 -30.09 -6.37
C GLN A 636 10.35 -30.95 -6.04
N GLY A 637 10.03 -31.95 -6.89
CA GLY A 637 9.00 -32.94 -6.64
C GLY A 637 7.60 -32.34 -6.46
N LEU A 638 6.84 -32.89 -5.51
CA LEU A 638 5.46 -32.43 -5.25
C LEU A 638 5.37 -30.97 -4.80
N GLY A 639 6.42 -30.42 -4.16
CA GLY A 639 6.45 -29.02 -3.74
C GLY A 639 6.30 -28.03 -4.90
N TRP A 640 6.88 -28.34 -6.07
CA TRP A 640 6.72 -27.51 -7.27
C TRP A 640 5.26 -27.50 -7.77
N LEU A 641 4.58 -28.65 -7.72
CA LEU A 641 3.17 -28.75 -8.12
C LEU A 641 2.26 -27.98 -7.17
N ASP A 642 2.56 -28.01 -5.87
CA ASP A 642 1.80 -27.27 -4.87
C ASP A 642 1.96 -25.76 -5.05
N GLU A 643 3.19 -25.28 -5.31
CA GLU A 643 3.49 -23.88 -5.62
C GLU A 643 2.82 -23.41 -6.93
N ASN A 644 2.78 -24.26 -7.96
CA ASN A 644 2.26 -23.92 -9.29
C ASN A 644 0.80 -24.31 -9.50
N ARG A 645 0.09 -24.78 -8.47
CA ARG A 645 -1.28 -25.31 -8.60
C ARG A 645 -2.26 -24.36 -9.28
N ALA A 646 -2.34 -23.12 -8.80
CA ALA A 646 -3.22 -22.11 -9.40
C ALA A 646 -2.83 -21.80 -10.86
N THR A 647 -1.52 -21.76 -11.14
CA THR A 647 -0.98 -21.55 -12.50
C THR A 647 -1.36 -22.69 -13.43
N LEU A 648 -1.22 -23.95 -13.00
CA LEU A 648 -1.56 -25.14 -13.78
C LEU A 648 -3.05 -25.18 -14.13
N THR A 649 -3.92 -24.91 -13.16
CA THR A 649 -5.37 -24.81 -13.39
C THR A 649 -5.72 -23.70 -14.39
N ALA A 650 -5.11 -22.52 -14.24
CA ALA A 650 -5.36 -21.42 -15.16
C ALA A 650 -4.79 -21.67 -16.57
N LEU A 651 -3.66 -22.37 -16.69
CA LEU A 651 -3.10 -22.79 -17.96
C LEU A 651 -3.97 -23.82 -18.68
N ALA A 652 -4.61 -24.75 -17.95
CA ALA A 652 -5.56 -25.68 -18.54
C ALA A 652 -6.77 -24.94 -19.15
N ARG A 653 -7.32 -23.93 -18.45
CA ARG A 653 -8.38 -23.06 -19.00
C ARG A 653 -7.90 -22.28 -20.22
N LEU A 654 -6.72 -21.68 -20.15
CA LEU A 654 -6.14 -20.92 -21.28
C LEU A 654 -5.94 -21.80 -22.52
N ALA A 655 -5.61 -23.08 -22.33
CA ALA A 655 -5.35 -24.02 -23.39
C ALA A 655 -6.63 -24.61 -24.02
N GLU A 656 -7.81 -24.41 -23.44
CA GLU A 656 -9.05 -25.13 -23.81
C GLU A 656 -9.36 -25.03 -25.31
N ASP A 657 -9.43 -23.81 -25.85
CA ASP A 657 -9.83 -23.57 -27.24
C ASP A 657 -8.64 -23.63 -28.21
N ASP A 658 -7.51 -23.02 -27.82
CA ASP A 658 -6.37 -22.82 -28.71
C ASP A 658 -5.39 -23.99 -28.73
N PHE A 659 -5.28 -24.73 -27.62
CA PHE A 659 -4.31 -25.81 -27.43
C PHE A 659 -4.95 -27.04 -26.78
N PRO A 660 -6.03 -27.60 -27.37
CA PRO A 660 -6.84 -28.62 -26.71
C PRO A 660 -6.03 -29.88 -26.36
N ARG A 661 -4.96 -30.18 -27.11
CA ARG A 661 -4.04 -31.28 -26.78
C ARG A 661 -3.28 -31.01 -25.47
N HIS A 662 -2.66 -29.85 -25.33
CA HIS A 662 -1.98 -29.46 -24.10
C HIS A 662 -2.93 -29.42 -22.91
N CYS A 663 -4.17 -28.96 -23.12
CA CYS A 663 -5.20 -28.88 -22.09
C CYS A 663 -5.46 -30.23 -21.41
N TRP A 664 -5.83 -31.27 -22.17
CA TRP A 664 -6.11 -32.58 -21.58
C TRP A 664 -4.85 -33.28 -21.07
N GLN A 665 -3.69 -33.06 -21.72
CA GLN A 665 -2.42 -33.62 -21.28
C GLN A 665 -1.95 -33.03 -19.95
N LEU A 666 -2.19 -31.72 -19.72
CA LEU A 666 -1.88 -31.05 -18.46
C LEU A 666 -2.78 -31.56 -17.34
N ALA A 667 -4.09 -31.68 -17.60
CA ALA A 667 -5.02 -32.31 -16.66
C ALA A 667 -4.58 -33.73 -16.29
N ARG A 668 -4.18 -34.53 -17.29
CA ARG A 668 -3.65 -35.88 -17.09
C ARG A 668 -2.38 -35.90 -16.22
N ALA A 669 -1.44 -35.01 -16.47
CA ALA A 669 -0.18 -34.94 -15.72
C ALA A 669 -0.41 -34.60 -14.24
N CYS A 670 -1.40 -33.76 -13.93
CA CYS A 670 -1.69 -33.33 -12.55
C CYS A 670 -2.62 -34.27 -11.77
N TRP A 671 -3.24 -35.27 -12.42
CA TRP A 671 -4.22 -36.16 -11.78
C TRP A 671 -3.73 -36.80 -10.48
N ARG A 672 -2.61 -37.54 -10.54
CA ARG A 672 -2.14 -38.34 -9.40
C ARG A 672 -1.75 -37.49 -8.19
N PRO A 673 -0.98 -36.40 -8.35
CA PRO A 673 -0.70 -35.46 -7.27
C PRO A 673 -1.98 -34.90 -6.63
N TYR A 674 -2.92 -34.37 -7.42
CA TYR A 674 -4.14 -33.75 -6.87
C TYR A 674 -5.07 -34.77 -6.22
N PHE A 675 -5.15 -35.98 -6.78
CA PHE A 675 -5.94 -37.06 -6.20
C PHE A 675 -5.38 -37.48 -4.83
N ASN A 676 -4.07 -37.65 -4.72
CA ASN A 676 -3.41 -38.06 -3.48
C ASN A 676 -3.40 -36.94 -2.42
N GLY A 677 -3.11 -35.70 -2.84
CA GLY A 677 -3.06 -34.53 -1.96
C GLY A 677 -4.45 -34.02 -1.53
N GLY A 678 -5.52 -34.47 -2.20
CA GLY A 678 -6.90 -34.11 -1.85
C GLY A 678 -7.40 -32.79 -2.47
N GLN A 679 -6.71 -32.26 -3.48
CA GLN A 679 -7.10 -31.08 -4.26
C GLN A 679 -8.19 -31.45 -5.27
N LEU A 680 -9.38 -31.80 -4.75
CA LEU A 680 -10.47 -32.36 -5.55
C LEU A 680 -11.16 -31.33 -6.44
N ASP A 681 -11.22 -30.07 -6.03
CA ASP A 681 -11.84 -29.01 -6.81
C ASP A 681 -11.00 -28.72 -8.06
N GLU A 682 -9.69 -28.55 -7.91
CA GLU A 682 -8.76 -28.37 -9.03
C GLU A 682 -8.73 -29.61 -9.94
N LEU A 683 -8.78 -30.81 -9.38
CA LEU A 683 -8.88 -32.05 -10.16
C LEU A 683 -10.14 -32.06 -11.02
N ILE A 684 -11.32 -31.84 -10.42
CA ILE A 684 -12.60 -31.85 -11.14
C ILE A 684 -12.60 -30.79 -12.23
N GLU A 685 -12.13 -29.59 -11.90
CA GLU A 685 -12.11 -28.48 -12.84
C GLU A 685 -11.20 -28.75 -14.04
N MET A 686 -9.93 -29.11 -13.80
CA MET A 686 -8.96 -29.40 -14.85
C MET A 686 -9.43 -30.54 -15.76
N HIS A 687 -10.01 -31.60 -15.20
CA HIS A 687 -10.51 -32.73 -15.99
C HIS A 687 -11.83 -32.41 -16.71
N THR A 688 -12.61 -31.45 -16.23
CA THR A 688 -13.81 -30.97 -16.94
C THR A 688 -13.41 -30.19 -18.19
N VAL A 689 -12.46 -29.27 -18.06
CA VAL A 689 -11.91 -28.50 -19.20
C VAL A 689 -11.16 -29.44 -20.16
N GLY A 690 -10.31 -30.32 -19.62
CA GLY A 690 -9.59 -31.33 -20.39
C GLY A 690 -10.51 -32.31 -21.14
N LEU A 691 -11.66 -32.67 -20.57
CA LEU A 691 -12.68 -33.48 -21.24
C LEU A 691 -13.23 -32.75 -22.46
N ARG A 692 -13.65 -31.48 -22.33
CA ARG A 692 -14.15 -30.69 -23.45
C ARG A 692 -13.10 -30.52 -24.55
N ALA A 693 -11.85 -30.29 -24.16
CA ALA A 693 -10.72 -30.21 -25.09
C ALA A 693 -10.46 -31.54 -25.84
N ALA A 694 -10.53 -32.68 -25.15
CA ALA A 694 -10.41 -33.99 -25.77
C ALA A 694 -11.59 -34.31 -26.72
N GLU A 695 -12.82 -33.91 -26.34
CA GLU A 695 -14.00 -34.05 -27.19
C GLU A 695 -13.91 -33.18 -28.45
N ALA A 696 -13.44 -31.93 -28.32
CA ALA A 696 -13.21 -31.04 -29.46
C ALA A 696 -12.17 -31.57 -30.46
N LEU A 697 -11.17 -32.32 -29.97
CA LEU A 697 -10.19 -33.02 -30.81
C LEU A 697 -10.71 -34.30 -31.46
N GLY A 698 -11.83 -34.86 -31.00
CA GLY A 698 -12.30 -36.18 -31.40
C GLY A 698 -11.38 -37.31 -30.91
N ASP A 699 -10.58 -37.09 -29.87
CA ASP A 699 -9.62 -38.06 -29.33
C ASP A 699 -10.33 -39.00 -28.32
N GLU A 700 -11.00 -40.05 -28.81
CA GLU A 700 -11.73 -41.01 -27.97
C GLU A 700 -10.89 -41.60 -26.80
N PRO A 701 -9.61 -41.99 -26.99
CA PRO A 701 -8.72 -42.38 -25.89
C PRO A 701 -8.57 -41.31 -24.81
N ALA A 702 -8.33 -40.05 -25.20
CA ALA A 702 -8.22 -38.96 -24.23
C ALA A 702 -9.55 -38.69 -23.51
N VAL A 703 -10.69 -38.75 -24.22
CA VAL A 703 -12.04 -38.60 -23.62
C VAL A 703 -12.28 -39.68 -22.56
N ALA A 704 -12.01 -40.95 -22.87
CA ALA A 704 -12.16 -42.04 -21.91
C ALA A 704 -11.28 -41.85 -20.65
N LEU A 705 -10.05 -41.38 -20.85
CA LEU A 705 -9.10 -41.09 -19.78
C LEU A 705 -9.58 -39.95 -18.87
N MET A 706 -10.03 -38.84 -19.47
CA MET A 706 -10.55 -37.68 -18.74
C MET A 706 -11.81 -38.04 -17.94
N LEU A 707 -12.74 -38.79 -18.53
CA LEU A 707 -13.94 -39.28 -17.84
C LEU A 707 -13.59 -40.15 -16.63
N ASN A 708 -12.67 -41.11 -16.78
CA ASN A 708 -12.26 -41.98 -15.68
C ASN A 708 -11.61 -41.20 -14.52
N TYR A 709 -10.75 -40.23 -14.82
CA TYR A 709 -10.09 -39.44 -13.79
C TYR A 709 -11.00 -38.37 -13.16
N LEU A 710 -11.88 -37.75 -13.94
CA LEU A 710 -12.96 -36.91 -13.40
C LEU A 710 -13.85 -37.69 -12.43
N ALA A 711 -14.20 -38.93 -12.80
CA ALA A 711 -14.96 -39.81 -11.93
C ALA A 711 -14.23 -40.15 -10.62
N SER A 712 -12.90 -40.21 -10.62
CA SER A 712 -12.12 -40.41 -9.40
C SER A 712 -12.26 -39.25 -8.40
N GLY A 713 -12.37 -38.01 -8.89
CA GLY A 713 -12.65 -36.84 -8.06
C GLY A 713 -14.04 -36.93 -7.41
N TYR A 714 -15.06 -37.27 -8.20
CA TYR A 714 -16.41 -37.47 -7.68
C TYR A 714 -16.52 -38.66 -6.73
N PHE A 715 -15.75 -39.74 -6.97
CA PHE A 715 -15.66 -40.87 -6.05
C PHE A 715 -15.13 -40.44 -4.68
N ARG A 716 -14.06 -39.62 -4.64
CA ARG A 716 -13.49 -39.07 -3.39
C ARG A 716 -14.45 -38.12 -2.66
N LEU A 717 -15.32 -37.41 -3.39
CA LEU A 717 -16.42 -36.63 -2.81
C LEU A 717 -17.65 -37.47 -2.40
N ALA A 718 -17.55 -38.81 -2.48
CA ALA A 718 -18.64 -39.75 -2.23
C ALA A 718 -19.89 -39.53 -3.12
N ARG A 719 -19.72 -38.91 -4.30
CA ARG A 719 -20.77 -38.74 -5.33
C ARG A 719 -20.80 -39.95 -6.27
N PHE A 720 -20.95 -41.14 -5.69
CA PHE A 720 -20.82 -42.43 -6.41
C PHE A 720 -21.71 -42.56 -7.64
N PRO A 721 -23.02 -42.20 -7.63
CA PRO A 721 -23.87 -42.34 -8.81
C PRO A 721 -23.37 -41.52 -10.01
N HIS A 722 -22.73 -40.38 -9.74
CA HIS A 722 -22.16 -39.54 -10.80
C HIS A 722 -20.85 -40.14 -11.33
N ALA A 723 -19.97 -40.62 -10.43
CA ALA A 723 -18.75 -41.31 -10.80
C ALA A 723 -19.03 -42.56 -11.67
N VAL A 724 -20.03 -43.36 -11.30
CA VAL A 724 -20.44 -44.56 -12.07
C VAL A 724 -20.82 -44.19 -13.50
N ARG A 725 -21.68 -43.18 -13.71
CA ARG A 725 -22.09 -42.75 -15.07
C ARG A 725 -20.90 -42.32 -15.94
N LEU A 726 -19.95 -41.59 -15.37
CA LEU A 726 -18.76 -41.13 -16.08
C LEU A 726 -17.86 -42.31 -16.48
N MET A 727 -17.63 -43.25 -15.54
CA MET A 727 -16.80 -44.42 -15.83
C MET A 727 -17.48 -45.41 -16.78
N GLU A 728 -18.82 -45.53 -16.77
CA GLU A 728 -19.58 -46.34 -17.75
C GLU A 728 -19.35 -45.82 -19.17
N ARG A 729 -19.41 -44.49 -19.34
CA ARG A 729 -19.11 -43.85 -20.62
C ARG A 729 -17.64 -44.06 -21.02
N ALA A 730 -16.71 -43.93 -20.08
CA ALA A 730 -15.29 -44.21 -20.32
C ALA A 730 -15.05 -45.66 -20.75
N ALA A 731 -15.75 -46.63 -20.15
CA ALA A 731 -15.66 -48.05 -20.50
C ALA A 731 -16.24 -48.33 -21.89
N GLU A 732 -17.35 -47.70 -22.26
CA GLU A 732 -17.94 -47.80 -23.61
C GLU A 732 -16.94 -47.36 -24.69
N LEU A 733 -16.29 -46.21 -24.48
CA LEU A 733 -15.27 -45.69 -25.40
C LEU A 733 -14.03 -46.60 -25.44
N SER A 734 -13.56 -47.06 -24.28
CA SER A 734 -12.37 -47.90 -24.18
C SER A 734 -12.57 -49.29 -24.80
N ARG A 735 -13.79 -49.84 -24.79
CA ARG A 735 -14.09 -51.13 -25.46
C ARG A 735 -13.81 -51.10 -26.96
N ARG A 736 -13.91 -49.93 -27.60
CA ARG A 736 -13.65 -49.77 -29.04
C ARG A 736 -12.15 -49.78 -29.37
N GLN A 737 -11.29 -49.60 -28.36
CA GLN A 737 -9.83 -49.43 -28.52
C GLN A 737 -9.04 -50.75 -28.39
N GLY A 738 -9.69 -51.86 -28.00
CA GLY A 738 -9.07 -53.17 -27.88
C GLY A 738 -8.62 -53.55 -26.44
N PRO A 739 -8.11 -54.77 -26.25
CA PRO A 739 -7.86 -55.35 -24.92
C PRO A 739 -6.66 -54.74 -24.16
N ASP A 740 -5.72 -54.10 -24.86
CA ASP A 740 -4.53 -53.46 -24.28
C ASP A 740 -4.80 -52.05 -23.72
N GLY A 741 -6.03 -51.56 -23.84
CA GLY A 741 -6.44 -50.21 -23.42
C GLY A 741 -6.69 -50.05 -21.91
N PRO A 742 -7.10 -48.85 -21.45
CA PRO A 742 -7.36 -48.55 -20.04
C PRO A 742 -8.62 -49.25 -19.47
N LEU A 743 -9.34 -50.02 -20.29
CA LEU A 743 -10.63 -50.62 -19.98
C LEU A 743 -10.62 -51.45 -18.70
N ALA A 744 -9.61 -52.31 -18.50
CA ALA A 744 -9.53 -53.14 -17.30
C ALA A 744 -9.50 -52.30 -16.00
N ASN A 745 -8.74 -51.20 -16.00
CA ASN A 745 -8.66 -50.28 -14.87
C ASN A 745 -9.97 -49.48 -14.67
N ILE A 746 -10.62 -49.08 -15.76
CA ILE A 746 -11.91 -48.39 -15.70
C ILE A 746 -12.99 -49.32 -15.11
N LEU A 747 -13.03 -50.58 -15.54
CA LEU A 747 -13.95 -51.59 -15.02
C LEU A 747 -13.66 -51.93 -13.55
N TRP A 748 -12.38 -51.97 -13.16
CA TRP A 748 -12.00 -52.08 -11.75
C TRP A 748 -12.57 -50.91 -10.95
N ASN A 749 -12.33 -49.67 -11.38
CA ASN A 749 -12.85 -48.48 -10.70
C ASN A 749 -14.39 -48.45 -10.64
N LEU A 750 -15.07 -48.85 -11.72
CA LEU A 750 -16.52 -49.02 -11.78
C LEU A 750 -17.01 -49.99 -10.72
N GLY A 751 -16.37 -51.17 -10.62
CA GLY A 751 -16.73 -52.15 -9.61
C GLY A 751 -16.63 -51.58 -8.20
N SER A 752 -15.54 -50.86 -7.90
CA SER A 752 -15.37 -50.19 -6.60
C SER A 752 -16.42 -49.12 -6.33
N ALA A 753 -16.79 -48.31 -7.33
CA ALA A 753 -17.85 -47.32 -7.22
C ALA A 753 -19.24 -47.96 -7.01
N CYS A 754 -19.53 -49.07 -7.70
CA CYS A 754 -20.76 -49.82 -7.50
C CYS A 754 -20.84 -50.46 -6.11
N VAL A 755 -19.73 -50.95 -5.52
CA VAL A 755 -19.73 -51.42 -4.13
C VAL A 755 -20.11 -50.29 -3.17
N ALA A 756 -19.52 -49.11 -3.33
CA ALA A 756 -19.78 -47.96 -2.47
C ALA A 756 -21.23 -47.43 -2.61
N GLU A 757 -21.84 -47.57 -3.78
CA GLU A 757 -23.26 -47.27 -4.01
C GLU A 757 -24.22 -48.33 -3.44
N GLY A 758 -23.73 -49.56 -3.18
CA GLY A 758 -24.52 -50.71 -2.76
C GLY A 758 -25.00 -51.61 -3.91
N ASN A 759 -24.57 -51.33 -5.16
CA ASN A 759 -24.89 -52.11 -6.35
C ASN A 759 -23.95 -53.31 -6.51
N HIS A 760 -23.97 -54.22 -5.53
CA HIS A 760 -23.00 -55.30 -5.39
C HIS A 760 -22.96 -56.29 -6.58
N GLN A 761 -24.11 -56.65 -7.16
CA GLN A 761 -24.14 -57.53 -8.34
C GLN A 761 -23.38 -56.92 -9.52
N ARG A 762 -23.67 -55.65 -9.84
CA ARG A 762 -22.98 -54.92 -10.93
C ARG A 762 -21.48 -54.81 -10.66
N ALA A 763 -21.10 -54.60 -9.40
CA ALA A 763 -19.69 -54.55 -9.03
C ALA A 763 -18.95 -55.85 -9.36
N ILE A 764 -19.55 -57.00 -9.01
CA ILE A 764 -19.01 -58.32 -9.32
C ILE A 764 -18.90 -58.55 -10.82
N ASP A 765 -19.91 -58.14 -11.59
CA ASP A 765 -19.91 -58.28 -13.05
C ASP A 765 -18.74 -57.48 -13.68
N TYR A 766 -18.53 -56.24 -13.24
CA TYR A 766 -17.41 -55.41 -13.70
C TYR A 766 -16.04 -55.97 -13.28
N PHE A 767 -15.90 -56.44 -12.04
CA PHE A 767 -14.63 -57.07 -11.61
C PHE A 767 -14.34 -58.36 -12.39
N ASN A 768 -15.34 -59.17 -12.70
CA ASN A 768 -15.15 -60.38 -13.51
C ASN A 768 -14.78 -60.04 -14.97
N GLU A 769 -15.34 -58.98 -15.54
CA GLU A 769 -14.94 -58.47 -16.85
C GLU A 769 -13.49 -57.96 -16.83
N ALA A 770 -13.12 -57.13 -15.84
CA ALA A 770 -11.75 -56.64 -15.66
C ALA A 770 -10.74 -57.80 -15.50
N ALA A 771 -11.07 -58.81 -14.69
CA ALA A 771 -10.22 -59.98 -14.49
C ALA A 771 -9.98 -60.74 -15.80
N ARG A 772 -11.03 -60.96 -16.62
CA ARG A 772 -10.90 -61.64 -17.92
C ARG A 772 -10.00 -60.87 -18.88
N LEU A 773 -10.11 -59.54 -18.90
CA LEU A 773 -9.25 -58.69 -19.72
C LEU A 773 -7.79 -58.77 -19.27
N LEU A 774 -7.52 -58.60 -17.96
CA LEU A 774 -6.16 -58.69 -17.41
C LEU A 774 -5.53 -60.07 -17.65
N GLN A 775 -6.33 -61.15 -17.59
CA GLN A 775 -5.86 -62.50 -17.94
C GLN A 775 -5.50 -62.62 -19.41
N SER A 776 -6.26 -62.00 -20.32
CA SER A 776 -5.98 -62.06 -21.76
C SER A 776 -4.68 -61.38 -22.17
N ILE A 777 -4.16 -60.47 -21.35
CA ILE A 777 -2.90 -59.73 -21.55
C ILE A 777 -1.79 -60.13 -20.55
N ASP A 778 -1.93 -61.31 -19.92
CA ASP A 778 -0.98 -61.92 -18.98
C ASP A 778 -0.57 -61.01 -17.80
N ARG A 779 -1.54 -60.30 -17.23
CA ARG A 779 -1.37 -59.43 -16.04
C ARG A 779 -1.76 -60.12 -14.73
N SER A 780 -1.16 -61.28 -14.46
CA SER A 780 -1.50 -62.12 -13.31
C SER A 780 -1.41 -61.42 -11.94
N ALA A 781 -0.48 -60.47 -11.76
CA ALA A 781 -0.37 -59.67 -10.53
C ALA A 781 -1.57 -58.75 -10.30
N GLU A 782 -2.07 -58.11 -11.36
CA GLU A 782 -3.22 -57.21 -11.29
C GLU A 782 -4.51 -58.00 -11.02
N VAL A 783 -4.63 -59.21 -11.59
CA VAL A 783 -5.74 -60.13 -11.29
C VAL A 783 -5.75 -60.50 -9.80
N THR A 784 -4.59 -60.84 -9.22
CA THR A 784 -4.48 -61.17 -7.79
C THR A 784 -4.88 -59.98 -6.90
N ALA A 785 -4.42 -58.76 -7.23
CA ALA A 785 -4.80 -57.56 -6.50
C ALA A 785 -6.30 -57.23 -6.63
N LEU A 786 -6.92 -57.50 -7.79
CA LEU A 786 -8.36 -57.32 -8.01
C LEU A 786 -9.22 -58.22 -7.11
N LEU A 787 -8.74 -59.42 -6.77
CA LEU A 787 -9.46 -60.34 -5.87
C LEU A 787 -9.72 -59.74 -4.48
N ASN A 788 -8.89 -58.79 -4.04
CA ASN A 788 -9.12 -58.02 -2.83
C ASN A 788 -10.50 -57.33 -2.87
N ASN A 789 -10.80 -56.63 -3.98
CA ASN A 789 -12.02 -55.86 -4.12
C ASN A 789 -13.24 -56.76 -4.37
N VAL A 790 -13.05 -57.90 -5.04
CA VAL A 790 -14.10 -58.93 -5.19
C VAL A 790 -14.48 -59.54 -3.84
N ALA A 791 -13.48 -59.88 -3.01
CA ALA A 791 -13.72 -60.38 -1.66
C ALA A 791 -14.46 -59.35 -0.80
N TYR A 792 -14.01 -58.10 -0.83
CA TYR A 792 -14.65 -56.98 -0.16
C TYR A 792 -16.12 -56.81 -0.61
N ALA A 793 -16.39 -56.84 -1.91
CA ALA A 793 -17.75 -56.72 -2.44
C ALA A 793 -18.70 -57.81 -1.91
N TYR A 794 -18.27 -59.08 -1.92
CA TYR A 794 -19.09 -60.16 -1.38
C TYR A 794 -19.28 -60.09 0.14
N LEU A 795 -18.28 -59.62 0.88
CA LEU A 795 -18.38 -59.39 2.32
C LEU A 795 -19.45 -58.34 2.64
N HIS A 796 -19.41 -57.20 1.95
CA HIS A 796 -20.36 -56.11 2.12
C HIS A 796 -21.78 -56.46 1.68
N TRP A 797 -21.92 -57.30 0.65
CA TRP A 797 -23.23 -57.79 0.20
C TRP A 797 -23.83 -58.85 1.16
N GLY A 798 -23.05 -59.43 2.06
CA GLY A 798 -23.53 -60.51 2.94
C GLY A 798 -23.44 -61.92 2.34
N ARG A 799 -22.74 -62.08 1.21
CA ARG A 799 -22.55 -63.35 0.50
C ARG A 799 -21.29 -64.07 1.01
N HIS A 800 -21.33 -64.48 2.28
CA HIS A 800 -20.13 -64.91 3.02
C HIS A 800 -19.44 -66.16 2.46
N GLU A 801 -20.20 -67.13 1.92
CA GLU A 801 -19.64 -68.33 1.29
C GLU A 801 -18.89 -67.99 -0.01
N GLN A 802 -19.45 -67.11 -0.83
CA GLN A 802 -18.81 -66.59 -2.04
C GLN A 802 -17.53 -65.82 -1.67
N ALA A 803 -17.60 -64.95 -0.66
CA ALA A 803 -16.43 -64.23 -0.15
C ALA A 803 -15.31 -65.19 0.27
N LEU A 804 -15.63 -66.23 1.04
CA LEU A 804 -14.64 -67.22 1.50
C LEU A 804 -13.99 -67.98 0.34
N ARG A 805 -14.73 -68.32 -0.72
CA ARG A 805 -14.17 -68.94 -1.93
C ARG A 805 -13.17 -68.03 -2.63
N ILE A 806 -13.51 -66.75 -2.80
CA ILE A 806 -12.61 -65.75 -3.40
C ILE A 806 -11.38 -65.52 -2.52
N CYS A 807 -11.56 -65.39 -1.21
CA CYS A 807 -10.44 -65.20 -0.27
C CYS A 807 -9.45 -66.39 -0.30
N ARG A 808 -9.93 -67.63 -0.43
CA ARG A 808 -9.06 -68.80 -0.58
C ARG A 808 -8.23 -68.75 -1.86
N LYS A 809 -8.85 -68.36 -2.99
CA LYS A 809 -8.15 -68.15 -4.26
C LYS A 809 -7.11 -67.03 -4.14
N HIS A 810 -7.48 -65.90 -3.53
CA HIS A 810 -6.58 -64.77 -3.27
C HIS A 810 -5.39 -65.21 -2.42
N LEU A 811 -5.62 -65.93 -1.33
CA LEU A 811 -4.57 -66.42 -0.44
C LEU A 811 -3.59 -67.37 -1.14
N MET A 812 -4.09 -68.24 -2.02
CA MET A 812 -3.27 -69.16 -2.82
C MET A 812 -2.37 -68.38 -3.79
N LEU A 813 -2.95 -67.51 -4.61
CA LEU A 813 -2.22 -66.74 -5.62
C LEU A 813 -1.21 -65.78 -4.98
N SER A 814 -1.59 -65.08 -3.90
CA SER A 814 -0.67 -64.17 -3.19
C SER A 814 0.55 -64.91 -2.61
N ARG A 815 0.42 -66.19 -2.24
CA ARG A 815 1.54 -67.02 -1.78
C ARG A 815 2.44 -67.46 -2.93
N GLU A 816 1.84 -67.94 -4.02
CA GLU A 816 2.57 -68.35 -5.23
C GLU A 816 3.40 -67.19 -5.79
N MET A 817 2.85 -65.97 -5.74
CA MET A 817 3.51 -64.75 -6.21
C MET A 817 4.46 -64.10 -5.19
N ALA A 818 4.54 -64.64 -3.97
CA ALA A 818 5.26 -64.02 -2.85
C ALA A 818 4.88 -62.54 -2.58
N ASP A 819 3.64 -62.15 -2.88
CA ASP A 819 3.15 -60.78 -2.64
C ASP A 819 2.68 -60.64 -1.19
N HIS A 820 3.54 -60.04 -0.36
CA HIS A 820 3.27 -59.84 1.07
C HIS A 820 2.08 -58.91 1.35
N ARG A 821 1.81 -57.94 0.46
CA ARG A 821 0.69 -57.01 0.61
C ARG A 821 -0.62 -57.72 0.34
N GLU A 822 -0.70 -58.42 -0.78
CA GLU A 822 -1.91 -59.15 -1.15
C GLU A 822 -2.15 -60.35 -0.22
N LEU A 823 -1.09 -60.94 0.35
CA LEU A 823 -1.20 -61.96 1.38
C LEU A 823 -1.85 -61.41 2.68
N ALA A 824 -1.49 -60.19 3.10
CA ALA A 824 -2.08 -59.57 4.28
C ALA A 824 -3.58 -59.27 4.07
N ASN A 825 -3.91 -58.69 2.91
CA ASN A 825 -5.29 -58.43 2.48
C ASN A 825 -6.14 -59.72 2.49
N ALA A 826 -5.64 -60.80 1.87
CA ALA A 826 -6.34 -62.08 1.79
C ALA A 826 -6.61 -62.68 3.18
N LEU A 827 -5.64 -62.58 4.11
CA LEU A 827 -5.82 -63.04 5.49
C LEU A 827 -6.89 -62.24 6.23
N GLY A 828 -6.91 -60.92 6.06
CA GLY A 828 -7.90 -60.02 6.65
C GLY A 828 -9.32 -60.38 6.20
N HIS A 829 -9.55 -60.43 4.88
CA HIS A 829 -10.85 -60.78 4.31
C HIS A 829 -11.29 -62.21 4.64
N THR A 830 -10.36 -63.18 4.68
CA THR A 830 -10.68 -64.56 5.13
C THR A 830 -11.15 -64.56 6.59
N GLY A 831 -10.49 -63.78 7.44
CA GLY A 831 -10.86 -63.61 8.84
C GLY A 831 -12.25 -62.99 9.00
N ALA A 832 -12.53 -61.91 8.28
CA ALA A 832 -13.84 -61.26 8.27
C ALA A 832 -14.96 -62.21 7.77
N ALA A 833 -14.71 -62.95 6.67
CA ALA A 833 -15.65 -63.94 6.15
C ALA A 833 -15.99 -65.02 7.18
N ARG A 834 -14.95 -65.57 7.84
CA ARG A 834 -15.11 -66.60 8.89
C ARG A 834 -15.89 -66.07 10.09
N ARG A 835 -15.62 -64.84 10.54
CA ARG A 835 -16.39 -64.22 11.64
C ARG A 835 -17.86 -64.13 11.30
N ARG A 836 -18.19 -63.62 10.11
CA ARG A 836 -19.59 -63.47 9.65
C ARG A 836 -20.33 -64.81 9.51
N MET A 837 -19.59 -65.93 9.39
CA MET A 837 -20.13 -67.29 9.40
C MET A 837 -20.21 -67.91 10.81
N GLY A 838 -19.78 -67.21 11.87
CA GLY A 838 -19.78 -67.70 13.25
C GLY A 838 -18.49 -68.39 13.70
N ASP A 839 -17.50 -68.55 12.81
CA ASP A 839 -16.22 -69.22 13.10
C ASP A 839 -15.24 -68.27 13.84
N LEU A 840 -15.59 -67.84 15.06
CA LEU A 840 -14.87 -66.77 15.78
C LEU A 840 -13.40 -67.10 16.10
N VAL A 841 -13.08 -68.36 16.46
CA VAL A 841 -11.70 -68.77 16.83
C VAL A 841 -10.76 -68.75 15.61
N PRO A 842 -11.08 -69.41 14.48
CA PRO A 842 -10.30 -69.29 13.25
C PRO A 842 -10.19 -67.84 12.75
N ALA A 843 -11.29 -67.07 12.81
CA ALA A 843 -11.31 -65.67 12.40
C ALA A 843 -10.29 -64.83 13.18
N ARG A 844 -10.31 -64.92 14.52
CA ARG A 844 -9.38 -64.18 15.40
C ARG A 844 -7.91 -64.49 15.08
N ARG A 845 -7.57 -65.75 14.81
CA ARG A 845 -6.19 -66.14 14.45
C ARG A 845 -5.74 -65.51 13.12
N LEU A 846 -6.61 -65.52 12.12
CA LEU A 846 -6.32 -64.94 10.80
C LEU A 846 -6.19 -63.42 10.86
N LEU A 847 -7.12 -62.74 11.54
CA LEU A 847 -7.11 -61.29 11.71
C LEU A 847 -5.86 -60.81 12.46
N ARG A 848 -5.45 -61.49 13.55
CA ARG A 848 -4.17 -61.17 14.23
C ARG A 848 -2.95 -61.35 13.33
N ALA A 849 -2.98 -62.32 12.41
CA ALA A 849 -1.90 -62.55 11.46
C ALA A 849 -1.88 -61.49 10.33
N ALA A 850 -3.05 -60.99 9.93
CA ALA A 850 -3.19 -59.87 9.00
C ALA A 850 -2.72 -58.56 9.66
N LEU A 851 -3.14 -58.30 10.91
CA LEU A 851 -2.78 -57.10 11.68
C LEU A 851 -1.27 -56.90 11.77
N ARG A 852 -0.53 -57.95 12.19
CA ARG A 852 0.94 -57.90 12.27
C ARG A 852 1.60 -57.56 10.92
N ARG A 853 1.02 -58.02 9.82
CA ARG A 853 1.54 -57.73 8.47
C ARG A 853 1.22 -56.32 8.03
N HIS A 854 -0.02 -55.86 8.21
CA HIS A 854 -0.38 -54.48 7.88
C HIS A 854 0.44 -53.47 8.68
N HIS A 855 0.68 -53.76 9.97
CA HIS A 855 1.57 -52.96 10.81
C HIS A 855 3.00 -52.93 10.26
N ALA A 856 3.59 -54.09 9.93
CA ALA A 856 4.93 -54.17 9.34
C ALA A 856 5.04 -53.49 7.96
N LEU A 857 3.94 -53.42 7.21
CA LEU A 857 3.84 -52.75 5.91
C LEU A 857 3.49 -51.26 6.02
N GLY A 858 3.22 -50.73 7.22
CA GLY A 858 2.76 -49.35 7.43
C GLY A 858 1.39 -49.04 6.83
N ASN A 859 0.55 -50.05 6.55
CA ASN A 859 -0.77 -49.86 5.95
C ASN A 859 -1.82 -49.57 7.03
N ARG A 860 -1.87 -48.30 7.48
CA ARG A 860 -2.74 -47.83 8.57
C ARG A 860 -4.24 -48.01 8.28
N PHE A 861 -4.65 -47.91 7.02
CA PHE A 861 -6.05 -48.14 6.63
C PHE A 861 -6.48 -49.59 6.92
N ASN A 862 -5.76 -50.56 6.37
CA ASN A 862 -6.10 -51.98 6.58
C ASN A 862 -5.82 -52.44 8.01
N GLU A 863 -4.89 -51.80 8.71
CA GLU A 863 -4.70 -52.01 10.16
C GLU A 863 -5.97 -51.68 10.93
N GLY A 864 -6.57 -50.51 10.68
CA GLY A 864 -7.82 -50.10 11.32
C GLY A 864 -9.02 -50.97 10.95
N GLU A 865 -9.16 -51.39 9.68
CA GLU A 865 -10.20 -52.33 9.27
C GLU A 865 -10.10 -53.68 10.01
N VAL A 866 -8.88 -54.21 10.15
CA VAL A 866 -8.65 -55.46 10.90
C VAL A 866 -8.89 -55.29 12.40
N LEU A 867 -8.51 -54.15 12.98
CA LEU A 867 -8.81 -53.82 14.38
C LEU A 867 -10.31 -53.73 14.63
N ASN A 868 -11.07 -53.14 13.71
CA ASN A 868 -12.53 -53.13 13.77
C ASN A 868 -13.12 -54.53 13.76
N GLU A 869 -12.66 -55.40 12.85
CA GLU A 869 -13.14 -56.79 12.80
C GLU A 869 -12.79 -57.57 14.07
N LEU A 870 -11.60 -57.36 14.66
CA LEU A 870 -11.24 -57.93 15.97
C LEU A 870 -12.12 -57.38 17.10
N GLY A 871 -12.40 -56.07 17.11
CA GLY A 871 -13.29 -55.45 18.10
C GLY A 871 -14.70 -56.04 18.04
N VAL A 872 -15.22 -56.29 16.84
CA VAL A 872 -16.51 -56.99 16.69
C VAL A 872 -16.46 -58.41 17.27
N ILE A 873 -15.36 -59.16 17.06
CA ILE A 873 -15.20 -60.49 17.67
C ILE A 873 -15.19 -60.42 19.20
N GLU A 874 -14.49 -59.44 19.78
CA GLU A 874 -14.46 -59.29 21.25
C GLU A 874 -15.85 -58.95 21.80
N ARG A 875 -16.58 -58.05 21.14
CA ARG A 875 -17.97 -57.74 21.49
C ARG A 875 -18.87 -58.97 21.42
N GLU A 876 -18.83 -59.72 20.32
CA GLU A 876 -19.57 -60.99 20.13
C GLU A 876 -19.14 -62.08 21.15
N SER A 877 -17.95 -61.98 21.73
CA SER A 877 -17.44 -62.86 22.79
C SER A 877 -17.83 -62.40 24.21
N GLY A 878 -18.66 -61.36 24.35
CA GLY A 878 -19.07 -60.81 25.66
C GLY A 878 -18.01 -59.91 26.32
N ARG A 879 -17.09 -59.35 25.52
CA ARG A 879 -15.99 -58.47 25.96
C ARG A 879 -16.10 -57.07 25.33
N PRO A 880 -17.13 -56.27 25.73
CA PRO A 880 -17.39 -54.98 25.10
C PRO A 880 -16.36 -53.89 25.48
N GLU A 881 -15.64 -54.03 26.59
CA GLU A 881 -14.56 -53.12 26.98
C GLU A 881 -13.35 -53.25 26.04
N GLU A 882 -12.88 -54.48 25.81
CA GLU A 882 -11.80 -54.77 24.87
C GLU A 882 -12.22 -54.41 23.43
N ALA A 883 -13.48 -54.62 23.07
CA ALA A 883 -14.02 -54.17 21.79
C ALA A 883 -13.93 -52.65 21.62
N ALA A 884 -14.33 -51.88 22.65
CA ALA A 884 -14.25 -50.42 22.61
C ALA A 884 -12.80 -49.92 22.48
N ALA A 885 -11.83 -50.56 23.16
CA ALA A 885 -10.42 -50.25 23.00
C ALA A 885 -9.93 -50.46 21.56
N LEU A 886 -10.24 -51.62 20.97
CA LEU A 886 -9.87 -51.93 19.59
C LEU A 886 -10.50 -50.98 18.57
N HIS A 887 -11.76 -50.57 18.74
CA HIS A 887 -12.40 -49.59 17.85
C HIS A 887 -11.81 -48.18 17.99
N ARG A 888 -11.29 -47.79 19.16
CA ARG A 888 -10.58 -46.53 19.32
C ARG A 888 -9.24 -46.56 18.59
N GLU A 889 -8.47 -47.64 18.74
CA GLU A 889 -7.23 -47.83 17.98
C GLU A 889 -7.49 -47.86 16.46
N ALA A 890 -8.55 -48.54 16.03
CA ALA A 890 -8.98 -48.55 14.64
C ALA A 890 -9.31 -47.16 14.13
N LEU A 891 -10.03 -46.36 14.91
CA LEU A 891 -10.36 -44.98 14.57
C LEU A 891 -9.11 -44.11 14.41
N ILE A 892 -8.10 -44.27 15.27
CA ILE A 892 -6.82 -43.56 15.15
C ILE A 892 -6.14 -43.94 13.83
N ALA A 893 -5.96 -45.23 13.56
CA ALA A 893 -5.29 -45.71 12.36
C ALA A 893 -6.00 -45.26 11.06
N ILE A 894 -7.34 -45.34 11.03
CA ILE A 894 -8.13 -44.89 9.87
C ILE A 894 -8.13 -43.36 9.73
N THR A 895 -8.06 -42.61 10.83
CA THR A 895 -7.93 -41.16 10.79
C THR A 895 -6.58 -40.75 10.20
N GLU A 896 -5.49 -41.41 10.62
CA GLU A 896 -4.16 -41.22 10.03
C GLU A 896 -4.11 -41.60 8.55
N ALA A 897 -4.89 -42.60 8.13
CA ALA A 897 -5.04 -42.96 6.72
C ALA A 897 -5.93 -42.01 5.91
N GLY A 898 -6.65 -41.09 6.57
CA GLY A 898 -7.51 -40.09 5.94
C GLY A 898 -8.85 -40.61 5.38
N ASP A 899 -9.29 -41.81 5.73
CA ASP A 899 -10.54 -42.38 5.18
C ASP A 899 -11.78 -42.00 6.02
N ARG A 900 -12.62 -41.11 5.47
CA ARG A 900 -13.80 -40.57 6.16
C ARG A 900 -14.91 -41.61 6.36
N VAL A 901 -15.05 -42.55 5.43
CA VAL A 901 -16.08 -43.60 5.53
C VAL A 901 -15.72 -44.58 6.63
N GLY A 902 -14.47 -45.06 6.66
CA GLY A 902 -13.94 -45.92 7.71
C GLY A 902 -13.98 -45.25 9.07
N GLN A 903 -13.72 -43.93 9.18
CA GLN A 903 -13.90 -43.22 10.45
C GLN A 903 -15.35 -43.29 10.95
N CYS A 904 -16.34 -43.17 10.06
CA CYS A 904 -17.75 -43.33 10.40
C CYS A 904 -18.06 -44.77 10.83
N ALA A 905 -17.52 -45.76 10.11
CA ALA A 905 -17.68 -47.17 10.45
C ALA A 905 -17.09 -47.51 11.83
N SER A 906 -15.87 -47.05 12.13
CA SER A 906 -15.21 -47.23 13.45
C SER A 906 -16.00 -46.55 14.57
N ARG A 907 -16.54 -45.34 14.34
CA ARG A 907 -17.37 -44.63 15.34
C ARG A 907 -18.70 -45.35 15.59
N ASN A 908 -19.34 -45.85 14.54
CA ASN A 908 -20.56 -46.68 14.68
C ASN A 908 -20.28 -47.95 15.50
N LEU A 909 -19.15 -48.60 15.25
CA LEU A 909 -18.74 -49.79 15.99
C LEU A 909 -18.39 -49.48 17.46
N LEU A 910 -17.62 -48.42 17.71
CA LEU A 910 -17.31 -47.95 19.06
C LEU A 910 -18.58 -47.61 19.84
N ALA A 911 -19.52 -46.88 19.22
CA ALA A 911 -20.79 -46.53 19.84
C ALA A 911 -21.63 -47.76 20.21
N ARG A 912 -21.57 -48.84 19.41
CA ARG A 912 -22.21 -50.12 19.77
C ARG A 912 -21.60 -50.74 21.01
N SER A 913 -20.29 -50.79 21.12
CA SER A 913 -19.61 -51.33 22.29
C SER A 913 -19.88 -50.49 23.55
N LEU A 914 -19.92 -49.16 23.43
CA LEU A 914 -20.29 -48.27 24.55
C LEU A 914 -21.73 -48.47 25.02
N LEU A 915 -22.67 -48.69 24.10
CA LEU A 915 -24.05 -48.99 24.44
C LEU A 915 -24.15 -50.31 25.25
N GLU A 916 -23.40 -51.34 24.89
CA GLU A 916 -23.34 -52.61 25.61
C GLU A 916 -22.64 -52.50 26.98
N LEU A 917 -21.73 -51.54 27.15
CA LEU A 917 -21.14 -51.16 28.44
C LEU A 917 -22.11 -50.36 29.34
N GLY A 918 -23.25 -49.92 28.81
CA GLY A 918 -24.22 -49.08 29.53
C GLY A 918 -23.97 -47.58 29.43
N ASP A 919 -22.96 -47.12 28.70
CA ASP A 919 -22.71 -45.70 28.44
C ASP A 919 -23.57 -45.19 27.26
N MET A 920 -24.88 -45.15 27.50
CA MET A 920 -25.87 -44.73 26.52
C MET A 920 -25.69 -43.27 26.05
N PRO A 921 -25.35 -42.28 26.91
CA PRO A 921 -25.12 -40.90 26.47
C PRO A 921 -23.98 -40.78 25.45
N SER A 922 -22.83 -41.41 25.71
CA SER A 922 -21.69 -41.37 24.78
C SER A 922 -21.98 -42.11 23.47
N ALA A 923 -22.67 -43.26 23.55
CA ALA A 923 -23.10 -44.00 22.36
C ALA A 923 -24.03 -43.17 21.47
N LEU A 924 -25.04 -42.51 22.06
CA LEU A 924 -26.01 -41.70 21.33
C LEU A 924 -25.35 -40.48 20.67
N ASP A 925 -24.43 -39.80 21.35
CA ASP A 925 -23.67 -38.69 20.76
C ASP A 925 -22.86 -39.14 19.55
N LEU A 926 -22.13 -40.26 19.66
CA LEU A 926 -21.36 -40.81 18.54
C LEU A 926 -22.25 -41.19 17.36
N PHE A 927 -23.37 -41.90 17.58
CA PHE A 927 -24.28 -42.23 16.48
C PHE A 927 -24.87 -40.99 15.80
N ARG A 928 -25.20 -39.93 16.56
CA ARG A 928 -25.68 -38.66 15.99
C ARG A 928 -24.62 -37.95 15.15
N ARG A 929 -23.36 -37.97 15.59
CA ARG A 929 -22.22 -37.45 14.80
C ARG A 929 -22.07 -38.24 13.50
N VAL A 930 -22.07 -39.57 13.58
CA VAL A 930 -21.98 -40.43 12.39
C VAL A 930 -23.15 -40.19 11.44
N LEU A 931 -24.39 -40.11 11.94
CA LEU A 931 -25.56 -39.82 11.10
C LEU A 931 -25.40 -38.48 10.37
N ARG A 932 -24.91 -37.44 11.06
CA ARG A 932 -24.65 -36.13 10.45
C ARG A 932 -23.59 -36.23 9.34
N ASP A 933 -22.47 -36.88 9.62
CA ASP A 933 -21.34 -36.97 8.69
C ASP A 933 -21.69 -37.84 7.48
N THR A 934 -22.30 -39.00 7.69
CA THR A 934 -22.74 -39.93 6.63
C THR A 934 -23.85 -39.34 5.76
N THR A 935 -24.74 -38.52 6.33
CA THR A 935 -25.74 -37.79 5.54
C THR A 935 -25.07 -36.74 4.64
N LYS A 936 -24.05 -36.03 5.15
CA LYS A 936 -23.28 -35.05 4.34
C LYS A 936 -22.52 -35.70 3.19
N ILE A 937 -21.96 -36.90 3.40
CA ILE A 937 -21.23 -37.64 2.35
C ILE A 937 -22.12 -38.65 1.60
N ASN A 938 -23.44 -38.64 1.83
CA ASN A 938 -24.42 -39.54 1.20
C ASN A 938 -24.06 -41.04 1.26
N HIS A 939 -23.46 -41.50 2.37
CA HIS A 939 -23.06 -42.89 2.54
C HIS A 939 -24.15 -43.71 3.25
N ARG A 940 -25.05 -44.32 2.48
CA ARG A 940 -26.31 -44.93 2.94
C ARG A 940 -26.15 -46.05 3.97
N TYR A 941 -25.14 -46.91 3.82
CA TYR A 941 -24.97 -48.07 4.72
C TYR A 941 -24.63 -47.64 6.16
N GLU A 942 -23.63 -46.77 6.32
CA GLU A 942 -23.25 -46.25 7.64
C GLU A 942 -24.31 -45.30 8.22
N GLN A 943 -25.08 -44.62 7.35
CA GLN A 943 -26.26 -43.86 7.77
C GLN A 943 -27.32 -44.77 8.40
N ALA A 944 -27.60 -45.92 7.77
CA ALA A 944 -28.55 -46.92 8.27
C ALA A 944 -28.08 -47.53 9.60
N ARG A 945 -26.79 -47.84 9.72
CA ARG A 945 -26.18 -48.36 10.97
C ARG A 945 -26.25 -47.36 12.12
N ALA A 946 -26.05 -46.07 11.83
CA ALA A 946 -26.19 -45.00 12.82
C ALA A 946 -27.65 -44.83 13.26
N LEU A 947 -28.60 -44.89 12.33
CA LEU A 947 -30.03 -44.85 12.63
C LEU A 947 -30.48 -46.05 13.50
N ASP A 948 -30.03 -47.28 13.18
CA ASP A 948 -30.26 -48.46 14.03
C ASP A 948 -29.62 -48.27 15.42
N GLY A 949 -28.44 -47.65 15.50
CA GLY A 949 -27.77 -47.35 16.76
C GLY A 949 -28.55 -46.37 17.63
N ILE A 950 -29.00 -45.25 17.05
CA ILE A 950 -29.84 -44.25 17.73
C ILE A 950 -31.13 -44.90 18.24
N ALA A 951 -31.79 -45.69 17.40
CA ALA A 951 -33.02 -46.36 17.78
C ALA A 951 -32.82 -47.31 18.98
N ARG A 952 -31.71 -48.05 19.02
CA ARG A 952 -31.35 -48.91 20.16
C ARG A 952 -31.10 -48.13 21.45
N CYS A 953 -30.44 -46.97 21.37
CA CYS A 953 -30.28 -46.08 22.52
C CYS A 953 -31.62 -45.54 23.04
N LEU A 954 -32.53 -45.17 22.13
CA LEU A 954 -33.81 -44.55 22.47
C LEU A 954 -34.91 -45.57 22.83
N ARG A 955 -34.75 -46.85 22.48
CA ARG A 955 -35.73 -47.91 22.76
C ARG A 955 -36.29 -47.88 24.19
N PRO A 956 -35.47 -47.72 25.26
CA PRO A 956 -35.98 -47.78 26.63
C PRO A 956 -36.75 -46.53 27.08
N THR A 957 -36.48 -45.37 26.50
CA THR A 957 -36.97 -44.07 26.99
C THR A 957 -37.96 -43.39 26.04
N GLU A 958 -37.78 -43.56 24.73
CA GLU A 958 -38.52 -42.87 23.67
C GLU A 958 -38.89 -43.84 22.53
N PRO A 959 -39.82 -44.81 22.75
CA PRO A 959 -40.11 -45.87 21.80
C PRO A 959 -40.65 -45.36 20.45
N VAL A 960 -41.42 -44.27 20.43
CA VAL A 960 -41.92 -43.67 19.18
C VAL A 960 -40.76 -43.12 18.32
N ALA A 961 -39.78 -42.46 18.95
CA ALA A 961 -38.59 -41.97 18.26
C ALA A 961 -37.73 -43.15 17.77
N ALA A 962 -37.56 -44.20 18.59
CA ALA A 962 -36.87 -45.42 18.19
C ALA A 962 -37.50 -46.09 16.96
N ARG A 963 -38.84 -46.21 16.93
CA ARG A 963 -39.60 -46.70 15.76
C ARG A 963 -39.27 -45.90 14.51
N SER A 964 -39.36 -44.56 14.58
CA SER A 964 -39.08 -43.67 13.45
C SER A 964 -37.67 -43.87 12.88
N HIS A 965 -36.67 -43.97 13.76
CA HIS A 965 -35.28 -44.21 13.35
C HIS A 965 -35.08 -45.59 12.73
N TRP A 966 -35.65 -46.65 13.30
CA TRP A 966 -35.58 -47.99 12.71
C TRP A 966 -36.31 -48.11 11.38
N THR A 967 -37.46 -47.45 11.18
CA THR A 967 -38.14 -47.42 9.88
C THR A 967 -37.25 -46.79 8.80
N ARG A 968 -36.56 -45.69 9.12
CA ARG A 968 -35.60 -45.06 8.20
C ARG A 968 -34.37 -45.94 7.96
N ALA A 969 -33.86 -46.62 8.99
CA ALA A 969 -32.75 -47.56 8.83
C ALA A 969 -33.15 -48.75 7.93
N LEU A 970 -34.35 -49.30 8.13
CA LEU A 970 -34.87 -50.40 7.33
C LEU A 970 -35.00 -50.03 5.86
N ALA A 971 -35.58 -48.87 5.55
CA ALA A 971 -35.71 -48.39 4.17
C ALA A 971 -34.35 -48.31 3.46
N LEU A 972 -33.30 -47.85 4.15
CA LEU A 972 -31.94 -47.81 3.60
C LEU A 972 -31.34 -49.20 3.43
N PHE A 973 -31.49 -50.11 4.40
CA PHE A 973 -30.99 -51.48 4.28
C PHE A 973 -31.71 -52.29 3.20
N GLU A 974 -33.00 -52.03 2.95
CA GLU A 974 -33.76 -52.64 1.86
C GLU A 974 -33.27 -52.17 0.49
N GLN A 975 -32.99 -50.88 0.34
CA GLN A 975 -32.42 -50.32 -0.90
C GLN A 975 -31.04 -50.90 -1.22
N LEU A 976 -30.25 -51.25 -0.20
CA LEU A 976 -28.89 -51.80 -0.35
C LEU A 976 -28.86 -53.33 -0.50
N ASP A 977 -29.99 -54.01 -0.35
CA ASP A 977 -30.09 -55.49 -0.34
C ASP A 977 -29.12 -56.18 0.64
N VAL A 978 -28.91 -55.59 1.82
CA VAL A 978 -28.01 -56.14 2.85
C VAL A 978 -28.76 -56.93 3.93
N PRO A 979 -28.13 -57.93 4.57
CA PRO A 979 -28.79 -58.80 5.55
C PRO A 979 -29.29 -58.08 6.81
N ASP A 980 -28.70 -56.94 7.18
CA ASP A 980 -29.06 -56.13 8.35
C ASP A 980 -30.55 -55.74 8.40
N ARG A 981 -31.24 -55.69 7.25
CA ARG A 981 -32.70 -55.45 7.17
C ARG A 981 -33.52 -56.47 7.96
N LEU A 982 -33.05 -57.72 8.08
CA LEU A 982 -33.76 -58.78 8.78
C LEU A 982 -33.81 -58.51 10.28
N GLU A 983 -32.68 -58.08 10.83
CA GLU A 983 -32.55 -57.75 12.24
C GLU A 983 -33.38 -56.50 12.60
N VAL A 984 -33.32 -55.45 11.77
CA VAL A 984 -34.12 -54.24 12.03
C VAL A 984 -35.63 -54.52 11.91
N ARG A 985 -36.07 -55.36 10.95
CA ARG A 985 -37.47 -55.80 10.87
C ARG A 985 -37.90 -56.52 12.15
N ARG A 986 -37.06 -57.44 12.64
CA ARG A 986 -37.32 -58.15 13.91
C ARG A 986 -37.49 -57.17 15.07
N LEU A 987 -36.58 -56.20 15.21
CA LEU A 987 -36.64 -55.19 16.28
C LEU A 987 -37.86 -54.26 16.17
N LEU A 988 -38.26 -53.89 14.95
CA LEU A 988 -39.49 -53.12 14.73
C LEU A 988 -40.73 -53.88 15.17
N VAL A 989 -40.80 -55.19 14.91
CA VAL A 989 -41.90 -56.05 15.36
C VAL A 989 -41.89 -56.19 16.89
N GLU A 990 -40.72 -56.36 17.50
CA GLU A 990 -40.57 -56.43 18.97
C GLU A 990 -40.98 -55.13 19.70
N LEU A 991 -40.94 -53.98 19.01
CA LEU A 991 -41.31 -52.68 19.58
C LEU A 991 -42.82 -52.42 19.57
N GLY A 992 -43.60 -53.26 18.87
CA GLY A 992 -45.06 -53.16 18.72
C GLY A 992 -45.48 -52.12 17.72
#